data_AF-A0A5R8P9H6-F1
#
_entry.id   AF-A0A5R8P9H6-F1
#
_cell.length_a   1.000
_cell.length_b   1.000
_cell.length_c   1.000
_cell.angle_alpha   90.00
_cell.angle_beta   90.00
_cell.angle_gamma   90.00
#
_symmetry.space_group_name_H-M   'P 1'
#
loop_
_entity.id
_entity.type
_entity.pdbx_description
1 polymer ?
#
loop_
_entity_poly.entity_id
_entity_poly.type
_entity_poly.pdbx_seq_one_letter_code
_entity_poly.pdbx_strand_id
1 'polypeptide(L)'
;MTAGRSRPGTVRPIAALGLWVIALMAVTVVLGLVSAFADWVTLADFERSWAEQEPASQEWSSNSWLAGLGLLMQSAAAVVFIVWLWRARRNAEALCGARHRLAAGWVIGGWICPVVNVWFPHVIVADVVRASDPQTPSDLRNLRSRPTSRLVTAWWLLLLSASALSMLALVLGLPKWRAETTGDYIIYGYGPVGGFGLIAVEFIHAFVLAAAGTCLAVVITRVRRWQENRSDDQAGATASSSPSPTQHVVSTRSALTPTDIATVTPAPRNQDTASGPTSPSTPGQSIVGSGTHILPLREADPSTLGPYTITGRLGADSVGEIYVGRNGNTEAVVRALHAHHVADRAELARTFTAAAAVRSDFVASVLDSDADASPPWIASEYTAGPTLHDLVTDHATLSATEATDLALGIADALAAIHDAGLIHGGLTPKSVVFTDNKPHVTDFGVPIPRPESSAYSAPEQLTSAPAAAASDVFALGAILAYALTGRPPFGDSTTATLLHRMTTQPPDLKGVRDAGLRFIITGCLAELPDVRLTTTQILGHLRTTPSPRPTLTLPPSKAATGTSESTSEKPTTPPASSASPVREAGASEAPVRRNPSLSRGVLGVGVLAAVLILVGVVAVFGLRPVDGHPTAATAPSPVTIPVKTTNLVTVSQDGRWVYVAGYNEVSVVDTTTDTVTAVIEVPWAARGLAISPDGARLYVNTDEGLVAIDTTTRTAPVPLATWTGDELAGPVLIAPDGRRLYAVHAPVGYGTTGPRSMTVVDVVAGAAVAAIPLDDSVVDGAQMSPDGHNIYLFRDWKGRPGGSVSEGITIVDTATNSVTVDFPLDLSILGGRTNLATSVSRDGRYLYLPSSSPKGVTVFDLQSGQVTETLPTDAWPTTIATSPNGRYLFTCGMGSRSSIDVIDLAAKRSGEKIATARSVDSIATSPDGRSVYAFTHGESDLVKIDVTRFN
;
A
#
# COMPACT_ATOMS: atom_id res chain seq x y z
N MET A 1 -17.30 68.69 -16.08
CA MET A 1 -17.88 67.41 -16.58
C MET A 1 -18.46 66.63 -15.41
N THR A 2 -19.50 65.84 -15.65
CA THR A 2 -20.39 65.26 -14.63
C THR A 2 -19.81 63.98 -13.99
N ALA A 3 -19.23 64.12 -12.80
CA ALA A 3 -19.05 62.96 -11.91
C ALA A 3 -20.42 62.56 -11.36
N GLY A 4 -20.98 61.45 -11.88
CA GLY A 4 -22.28 60.95 -11.44
C GLY A 4 -22.23 60.55 -9.96
N ARG A 5 -22.97 61.27 -9.11
CA ARG A 5 -23.22 60.83 -7.72
C ARG A 5 -23.94 59.49 -7.77
N SER A 6 -23.24 58.42 -7.40
CA SER A 6 -23.87 57.12 -7.13
C SER A 6 -25.00 57.31 -6.12
N ARG A 7 -26.16 56.71 -6.38
CA ARG A 7 -27.26 56.61 -5.40
C ARG A 7 -26.70 56.11 -4.06
N PRO A 8 -27.23 56.56 -2.90
CA PRO A 8 -26.83 56.03 -1.60
C PRO A 8 -26.94 54.51 -1.64
N GLY A 9 -25.82 53.82 -1.42
CA GLY A 9 -25.72 52.38 -1.60
C GLY A 9 -26.49 51.67 -0.50
N THR A 10 -27.48 50.85 -0.87
CA THR A 10 -28.23 50.06 0.11
C THR A 10 -27.28 49.18 0.92
N VAL A 11 -27.17 49.48 2.22
CA VAL A 11 -26.28 48.78 3.14
C VAL A 11 -26.70 47.31 3.18
N ARG A 12 -25.76 46.42 2.86
CA ARG A 12 -26.03 44.99 2.73
C ARG A 12 -26.03 44.33 4.10
N PRO A 13 -26.95 43.40 4.40
CA PRO A 13 -26.95 42.69 5.66
C PRO A 13 -25.66 41.87 5.82
N ILE A 14 -24.94 42.16 6.91
CA ILE A 14 -23.71 41.48 7.34
C ILE A 14 -23.89 40.72 8.67
N ALA A 15 -25.00 40.91 9.37
CA ALA A 15 -25.27 40.33 10.69
C ALA A 15 -25.17 38.79 10.71
N ALA A 16 -25.90 38.10 9.82
CA ALA A 16 -25.92 36.64 9.76
C ALA A 16 -24.54 36.05 9.42
N LEU A 17 -23.83 36.63 8.45
CA LEU A 17 -22.47 36.19 8.09
C LEU A 17 -21.48 36.41 9.25
N GLY A 18 -21.59 37.54 9.96
CA GLY A 18 -20.76 37.81 11.14
C GLY A 18 -21.03 36.81 12.27
N LEU A 19 -22.28 36.43 12.49
CA LEU A 19 -22.66 35.40 13.46
C LEU A 19 -22.09 34.02 13.08
N TRP A 20 -22.16 33.64 11.80
CA TRP A 20 -21.57 32.39 11.31
C TRP A 20 -20.05 32.32 11.49
N VAL A 21 -19.31 33.41 11.24
CA VAL A 21 -17.85 33.47 11.52
C VAL A 21 -17.57 33.23 13.01
N ILE A 22 -18.34 33.85 13.89
CA ILE A 22 -18.17 33.71 15.35
C ILE A 22 -18.50 32.27 15.79
N ALA A 23 -19.59 31.70 15.28
CA ALA A 23 -20.00 30.33 15.60
C ALA A 23 -18.98 29.28 15.12
N LEU A 24 -18.53 29.35 13.86
CA LEU A 24 -17.56 28.42 13.30
C LEU A 24 -16.20 28.52 14.00
N MET A 25 -15.76 29.73 14.38
CA MET A 25 -14.54 29.93 15.17
C MET A 25 -14.66 29.39 16.59
N ALA A 26 -15.84 29.53 17.23
CA ALA A 26 -16.09 28.93 18.54
C ALA A 26 -16.09 27.39 18.49
N VAL A 27 -16.71 26.80 17.45
CA VAL A 27 -16.66 25.34 17.21
C VAL A 27 -15.23 24.88 16.97
N THR A 28 -14.44 25.61 16.18
CA THR A 28 -13.00 25.31 15.94
C THR A 28 -12.22 25.26 17.26
N VAL A 29 -12.42 26.24 18.15
CA VAL A 29 -11.77 26.29 19.47
C VAL A 29 -12.20 25.12 20.37
N VAL A 30 -13.50 24.78 20.39
CA VAL A 30 -13.99 23.62 21.17
C VAL A 30 -13.39 22.32 20.64
N LEU A 31 -13.37 22.10 19.33
CA LEU A 31 -12.78 20.90 18.72
C LEU A 31 -11.27 20.81 19.02
N GLY A 32 -10.54 21.93 18.97
CA GLY A 32 -9.11 21.96 19.33
C GLY A 32 -8.85 21.62 20.80
N LEU A 33 -9.69 22.10 21.74
CA LEU A 33 -9.59 21.74 23.16
C LEU A 33 -9.98 20.28 23.42
N VAL A 34 -10.96 19.73 22.69
CA VAL A 34 -11.37 18.33 22.82
C VAL A 34 -10.32 17.38 22.22
N SER A 35 -9.67 17.74 21.10
CA SER A 35 -8.51 16.99 20.60
C SER A 35 -7.38 17.00 21.62
N ALA A 36 -6.88 18.17 22.04
CA ALA A 36 -5.79 18.28 23.00
C ALA A 36 -6.07 17.53 24.33
N PHE A 37 -7.33 17.42 24.75
CA PHE A 37 -7.71 16.59 25.90
C PHE A 37 -7.77 15.08 25.59
N ALA A 38 -8.26 14.67 24.42
CA ALA A 38 -8.24 13.27 23.99
C ALA A 38 -6.81 12.77 23.77
N ASP A 39 -5.99 13.57 23.09
CA ASP A 39 -4.56 13.33 22.84
C ASP A 39 -3.74 13.40 24.16
N TRP A 40 -4.15 14.19 25.17
CA TRP A 40 -3.61 14.09 26.55
C TRP A 40 -3.89 12.72 27.17
N VAL A 41 -5.14 12.25 27.11
CA VAL A 41 -5.55 10.98 27.75
C VAL A 41 -4.85 9.80 27.10
N THR A 42 -4.86 9.68 25.76
CA THR A 42 -4.18 8.58 25.07
C THR A 42 -2.67 8.58 25.31
N LEU A 43 -2.03 9.76 25.40
CA LEU A 43 -0.61 9.83 25.75
C LEU A 43 -0.36 9.47 27.23
N ALA A 44 -1.23 9.86 28.16
CA ALA A 44 -1.08 9.52 29.57
C ALA A 44 -1.28 8.02 29.84
N ASP A 45 -2.18 7.36 29.12
CA ASP A 45 -2.39 5.91 29.22
C ASP A 45 -1.28 5.12 28.49
N PHE A 46 -0.72 5.66 27.40
CA PHE A 46 0.49 5.13 26.75
C PHE A 46 1.72 5.22 27.67
N GLU A 47 2.01 6.37 28.29
CA GLU A 47 3.15 6.51 29.21
C GLU A 47 2.96 5.67 30.51
N ARG A 48 1.71 5.32 30.88
CA ARG A 48 1.43 4.34 31.95
C ARG A 48 1.74 2.90 31.53
N SER A 49 1.27 2.44 30.37
CA SER A 49 1.55 1.07 29.92
C SER A 49 3.05 0.82 29.73
N TRP A 50 3.78 1.84 29.27
CA TRP A 50 5.26 1.82 29.24
C TRP A 50 5.90 1.77 30.64
N ALA A 51 5.30 2.38 31.66
CA ALA A 51 5.83 2.38 33.03
C ALA A 51 5.50 1.10 33.83
N GLU A 52 4.37 0.46 33.54
CA GLU A 52 3.84 -0.68 34.32
C GLU A 52 4.19 -2.07 33.74
N GLN A 53 4.91 -2.12 32.61
CA GLN A 53 5.43 -3.32 31.95
C GLN A 53 4.37 -4.34 31.47
N GLU A 54 3.09 -3.94 31.38
CA GLU A 54 2.09 -4.76 30.69
C GLU A 54 2.34 -4.76 29.16
N PRO A 55 2.00 -5.86 28.44
CA PRO A 55 2.13 -5.91 26.99
C PRO A 55 1.27 -4.82 26.34
N ALA A 56 1.92 -3.84 25.71
CA ALA A 56 1.30 -2.61 25.23
C ALA A 56 0.16 -2.88 24.23
N SER A 57 -1.08 -2.86 24.72
CA SER A 57 -2.28 -3.23 23.97
C SER A 57 -2.81 -2.13 23.04
N GLN A 58 -2.18 -0.95 23.04
CA GLN A 58 -2.44 0.14 22.10
C GLN A 58 -1.13 0.85 21.71
N GLU A 59 -0.88 0.95 20.41
CA GLU A 59 0.05 1.94 19.86
C GLU A 59 -0.53 3.36 20.04
N TRP A 60 0.34 4.39 20.02
CA TRP A 60 -0.13 5.78 20.12
C TRP A 60 -0.90 6.20 18.86
N SER A 61 -2.23 6.15 18.92
CA SER A 61 -3.13 6.73 17.91
C SER A 61 -3.55 8.15 18.33
N SER A 62 -3.02 9.18 17.69
CA SER A 62 -3.55 10.55 17.84
C SER A 62 -4.98 10.63 17.31
N ASN A 63 -5.83 11.39 18.02
CA ASN A 63 -7.22 11.67 17.66
C ASN A 63 -7.35 12.72 16.53
N SER A 64 -6.42 12.66 15.57
CA SER A 64 -6.23 13.55 14.42
C SER A 64 -7.48 13.87 13.59
N TRP A 65 -8.54 13.04 13.65
CA TRP A 65 -9.84 13.33 13.04
C TRP A 65 -10.55 14.55 13.67
N LEU A 66 -10.38 14.79 14.98
CA LEU A 66 -10.90 15.99 15.66
C LEU A 66 -10.16 17.25 15.20
N ALA A 67 -8.82 17.18 15.11
CA ALA A 67 -8.00 18.25 14.55
C ALA A 67 -8.36 18.54 13.08
N GLY A 68 -8.60 17.50 12.28
CA GLY A 68 -9.08 17.60 10.89
C GLY A 68 -10.45 18.29 10.79
N LEU A 69 -11.41 17.92 11.64
CA LEU A 69 -12.71 18.60 11.71
C LEU A 69 -12.57 20.06 12.16
N GLY A 70 -11.67 20.34 13.11
CA GLY A 70 -11.29 21.70 13.51
C GLY A 70 -10.78 22.52 12.32
N LEU A 71 -9.86 21.97 11.52
CA LEU A 71 -9.32 22.62 10.33
C LEU A 71 -10.39 22.88 9.26
N LEU A 72 -11.35 21.97 9.07
CA LEU A 72 -12.50 22.17 8.19
C LEU A 72 -13.40 23.33 8.67
N MET A 73 -13.67 23.41 9.97
CA MET A 73 -14.45 24.50 10.57
C MET A 73 -13.70 25.85 10.50
N GLN A 74 -12.38 25.83 10.67
CA GLN A 74 -11.51 27.00 10.50
C GLN A 74 -11.49 27.48 9.04
N SER A 75 -11.43 26.56 8.08
CA SER A 75 -11.49 26.86 6.65
C SER A 75 -12.86 27.44 6.26
N ALA A 76 -13.95 26.86 6.77
CA ALA A 76 -15.30 27.41 6.60
C ALA A 76 -15.41 28.82 7.21
N ALA A 77 -14.90 29.03 8.43
CA ALA A 77 -14.87 30.34 9.08
C ALA A 77 -14.10 31.37 8.23
N ALA A 78 -12.97 30.99 7.64
CA ALA A 78 -12.17 31.86 6.76
C ALA A 78 -12.92 32.24 5.48
N VAL A 79 -13.59 31.28 4.81
CA VAL A 79 -14.41 31.56 3.62
C VAL A 79 -15.57 32.50 3.94
N VAL A 80 -16.34 32.22 5.00
CA VAL A 80 -17.44 33.08 5.45
C VAL A 80 -16.91 34.45 5.88
N PHE A 81 -15.73 34.53 6.49
CA PHE A 81 -15.10 35.79 6.88
C PHE A 81 -14.66 36.63 5.67
N ILE A 82 -14.10 36.04 4.62
CA ILE A 82 -13.76 36.75 3.37
C ILE A 82 -15.03 37.31 2.72
N VAL A 83 -16.13 36.54 2.69
CA VAL A 83 -17.44 37.00 2.18
C VAL A 83 -18.04 38.10 3.06
N TRP A 84 -17.94 37.99 4.39
CA TRP A 84 -18.34 39.03 5.34
C TRP A 84 -17.54 40.31 5.14
N LEU A 85 -16.20 40.20 5.08
CA LEU A 85 -15.28 41.32 4.95
C LEU A 85 -15.49 42.06 3.62
N TRP A 86 -15.77 41.35 2.54
CA TRP A 86 -16.09 41.93 1.23
C TRP A 86 -17.41 42.72 1.25
N ARG A 87 -18.44 42.24 1.96
CA ARG A 87 -19.69 43.00 2.16
C ARG A 87 -19.49 44.19 3.11
N ALA A 88 -18.88 43.98 4.26
CA ALA A 88 -18.60 45.02 5.25
C ALA A 88 -17.71 46.14 4.68
N ARG A 89 -16.78 45.80 3.78
CA ARG A 89 -15.98 46.77 3.02
C ARG A 89 -16.79 47.57 2.01
N ARG A 90 -17.70 46.95 1.26
CA ARG A 90 -18.61 47.68 0.35
C ARG A 90 -19.56 48.60 1.10
N ASN A 91 -20.06 48.19 2.26
CA ASN A 91 -20.84 49.05 3.15
C ASN A 91 -19.99 50.24 3.65
N ALA A 92 -18.75 50.01 4.08
CA ALA A 92 -17.84 51.07 4.51
C ALA A 92 -17.51 52.09 3.40
N GLU A 93 -17.35 51.63 2.16
CA GLU A 93 -17.15 52.49 0.97
C GLU A 93 -18.43 53.28 0.59
N ALA A 94 -19.62 52.84 1.01
CA ALA A 94 -20.87 53.58 0.84
C ALA A 94 -21.14 54.59 1.98
N LEU A 95 -20.68 54.30 3.20
CA LEU A 95 -20.91 55.11 4.40
C LEU A 95 -19.84 56.19 4.64
N CYS A 96 -18.63 56.04 4.10
CA CYS A 96 -17.52 56.99 4.26
C CYS A 96 -16.81 57.23 2.92
N GLY A 97 -16.76 58.48 2.47
CA GLY A 97 -16.12 58.87 1.20
C GLY A 97 -14.59 58.81 1.18
N ALA A 98 -13.97 58.32 2.27
CA ALA A 98 -12.53 58.33 2.44
C ALA A 98 -11.81 57.39 1.48
N ARG A 99 -10.69 57.85 0.90
CA ARG A 99 -9.81 56.96 0.14
C ARG A 99 -9.16 55.93 1.07
N HIS A 100 -9.56 54.68 0.90
CA HIS A 100 -8.98 53.51 1.56
C HIS A 100 -7.58 53.19 1.00
N ARG A 101 -6.74 52.47 1.75
CA ARG A 101 -5.32 52.22 1.43
C ARG A 101 -5.11 51.17 0.34
N LEU A 102 -5.97 50.15 0.27
CA LEU A 102 -5.93 49.06 -0.71
C LEU A 102 -7.25 49.00 -1.49
N ALA A 103 -7.18 48.60 -2.77
CA ALA A 103 -8.34 48.40 -3.64
C ALA A 103 -9.16 47.16 -3.24
N ALA A 104 -10.48 47.18 -3.44
CA ALA A 104 -11.41 46.15 -2.97
C ALA A 104 -11.14 44.72 -3.49
N GLY A 105 -10.44 44.55 -4.62
CA GLY A 105 -10.01 43.23 -5.11
C GLY A 105 -9.03 42.50 -4.16
N TRP A 106 -8.26 43.25 -3.36
CA TRP A 106 -7.34 42.68 -2.37
C TRP A 106 -8.04 42.04 -1.17
N VAL A 107 -9.37 42.17 -1.03
CA VAL A 107 -10.14 41.42 -0.02
C VAL A 107 -10.06 39.90 -0.26
N ILE A 108 -9.85 39.47 -1.51
CA ILE A 108 -9.64 38.05 -1.87
C ILE A 108 -8.16 37.80 -2.19
N GLY A 109 -7.56 38.61 -3.06
CA GLY A 109 -6.14 38.44 -3.46
C GLY A 109 -5.15 38.57 -2.30
N GLY A 110 -5.53 39.30 -1.24
CA GLY A 110 -4.75 39.43 -0.01
C GLY A 110 -4.73 38.20 0.89
N TRP A 111 -5.42 37.11 0.54
CA TRP A 111 -5.33 35.82 1.24
C TRP A 111 -4.68 34.72 0.38
N ILE A 112 -4.75 34.83 -0.94
CA ILE A 112 -4.26 33.79 -1.87
C ILE A 112 -2.77 33.98 -2.21
N CYS A 113 -2.27 35.21 -2.28
CA CYS A 113 -0.87 35.49 -2.63
C CYS A 113 0.03 35.43 -1.36
N PRO A 114 0.97 34.47 -1.22
CA PRO A 114 1.64 34.20 0.06
C PRO A 114 2.37 35.40 0.68
N VAL A 115 3.14 36.14 -0.12
CA VAL A 115 3.96 37.27 0.33
C VAL A 115 3.11 38.42 0.92
N VAL A 116 1.87 38.60 0.47
CA VAL A 116 0.99 39.68 0.96
C VAL A 116 -0.02 39.20 2.01
N ASN A 117 -0.23 37.88 2.15
CA ASN A 117 -1.13 37.29 3.14
C ASN A 117 -0.80 37.77 4.56
N VAL A 118 0.49 37.87 4.91
CA VAL A 118 0.98 38.29 6.23
C VAL A 118 0.58 39.73 6.63
N TRP A 119 0.17 40.59 5.69
CA TRP A 119 -0.04 42.03 5.96
C TRP A 119 -1.32 42.65 5.38
N PHE A 120 -1.76 42.24 4.19
CA PHE A 120 -2.87 42.91 3.49
C PHE A 120 -4.22 42.73 4.21
N PRO A 121 -4.58 41.57 4.77
CA PRO A 121 -5.82 41.40 5.54
C PRO A 121 -5.92 42.35 6.74
N HIS A 122 -4.84 42.51 7.52
CA HIS A 122 -4.77 43.48 8.63
C HIS A 122 -5.07 44.90 8.19
N VAL A 123 -4.42 45.35 7.10
CA VAL A 123 -4.64 46.70 6.53
C VAL A 123 -6.09 46.89 6.09
N ILE A 124 -6.70 45.88 5.47
CA ILE A 124 -8.09 45.92 4.99
C ILE A 124 -9.07 45.97 6.17
N VAL A 125 -8.94 45.09 7.17
CA VAL A 125 -9.81 45.09 8.36
C VAL A 125 -9.67 46.40 9.14
N ALA A 126 -8.44 46.91 9.31
CA ALA A 126 -8.21 48.19 9.97
C ALA A 126 -8.86 49.37 9.21
N ASP A 127 -8.86 49.36 7.87
CA ASP A 127 -9.58 50.37 7.08
C ASP A 127 -11.10 50.26 7.22
N VAL A 128 -11.68 49.05 7.17
CA VAL A 128 -13.13 48.83 7.35
C VAL A 128 -13.60 49.32 8.73
N VAL A 129 -12.84 49.03 9.79
CA VAL A 129 -13.12 49.50 11.14
C VAL A 129 -13.08 51.04 11.20
N ARG A 130 -12.05 51.69 10.65
CA ARG A 130 -11.92 53.16 10.63
C ARG A 130 -13.04 53.86 9.86
N ALA A 131 -13.42 53.33 8.71
CA ALA A 131 -14.47 53.90 7.86
C ALA A 131 -15.88 53.70 8.44
N SER A 132 -16.08 52.67 9.26
CA SER A 132 -17.35 52.42 9.96
C SER A 132 -17.50 53.30 11.21
N ASP A 133 -16.41 53.58 11.92
CA ASP A 133 -16.36 54.31 13.21
C ASP A 133 -17.15 55.64 13.18
N PRO A 134 -18.14 55.85 14.09
CA PRO A 134 -18.90 57.09 14.19
C PRO A 134 -18.05 58.34 14.36
N GLN A 135 -16.88 58.23 15.01
CA GLN A 135 -15.94 59.35 15.21
C GLN A 135 -15.12 59.69 13.96
N THR A 136 -15.29 58.96 12.84
CA THR A 136 -14.70 59.31 11.54
C THR A 136 -15.65 60.22 10.75
N PRO A 137 -15.23 61.45 10.38
CA PRO A 137 -15.99 62.33 9.50
C PRO A 137 -16.22 61.68 8.12
N SER A 138 -17.41 61.88 7.55
CA SER A 138 -17.82 61.28 6.27
C SER A 138 -17.11 61.88 5.05
N ASP A 139 -16.53 63.07 5.19
CA ASP A 139 -15.78 63.85 4.20
C ASP A 139 -14.25 63.66 4.24
N LEU A 140 -13.75 62.88 5.22
CA LEU A 140 -12.32 62.69 5.47
C LEU A 140 -11.58 62.13 4.24
N ARG A 141 -10.68 62.90 3.60
CA ARG A 141 -10.10 62.54 2.29
C ARG A 141 -9.36 61.19 2.23
N ASN A 142 -8.73 60.72 3.32
CA ASN A 142 -7.87 59.52 3.30
C ASN A 142 -7.74 58.88 4.70
N LEU A 143 -7.92 57.56 4.80
CA LEU A 143 -7.84 56.83 6.07
C LEU A 143 -6.42 56.72 6.66
N ARG A 144 -5.36 57.10 5.93
CA ARG A 144 -3.94 57.00 6.38
C ARG A 144 -3.62 57.79 7.65
N SER A 145 -4.33 58.87 7.95
CA SER A 145 -3.99 59.82 9.02
C SER A 145 -4.33 59.37 10.45
N ARG A 146 -5.07 58.27 10.64
CA ARG A 146 -5.40 57.71 11.96
C ARG A 146 -4.55 56.47 12.30
N PRO A 147 -4.24 56.19 13.58
CA PRO A 147 -3.53 54.98 13.99
C PRO A 147 -4.37 53.72 13.78
N THR A 148 -3.75 52.54 13.81
CA THR A 148 -4.48 51.25 13.78
C THR A 148 -5.15 50.98 15.12
N SER A 149 -6.38 50.45 15.09
CA SER A 149 -7.04 50.00 16.31
C SER A 149 -6.21 48.90 16.96
N ARG A 150 -5.83 49.08 18.24
CA ARG A 150 -5.06 48.10 19.01
C ARG A 150 -5.71 46.72 18.97
N LEU A 151 -7.04 46.65 18.97
CA LEU A 151 -7.83 45.42 18.85
C LEU A 151 -7.61 44.68 17.51
N VAL A 152 -7.49 45.40 16.40
CA VAL A 152 -7.28 44.79 15.07
C VAL A 152 -5.84 44.29 14.92
N THR A 153 -4.86 45.00 15.48
CA THR A 153 -3.48 44.51 15.54
C THR A 153 -3.34 43.32 16.49
N ALA A 154 -4.01 43.33 17.65
CA ALA A 154 -4.02 42.20 18.57
C ALA A 154 -4.65 40.95 17.94
N TRP A 155 -5.82 41.08 17.31
CA TRP A 155 -6.45 39.99 16.54
C TRP A 155 -5.46 39.36 15.54
N TRP A 156 -4.80 40.20 14.73
CA TRP A 156 -3.93 39.72 13.67
C TRP A 156 -2.67 39.02 14.20
N LEU A 157 -2.04 39.58 15.24
CA LEU A 157 -0.87 38.96 15.87
C LEU A 157 -1.24 37.63 16.53
N LEU A 158 -2.37 37.55 17.24
CA LEU A 158 -2.86 36.30 17.84
C LEU A 158 -3.17 35.25 16.76
N LEU A 159 -3.76 35.64 15.63
CA LEU A 159 -4.02 34.73 14.51
C LEU A 159 -2.72 34.19 13.89
N LEU A 160 -1.70 35.04 13.70
CA LEU A 160 -0.38 34.60 13.22
C LEU A 160 0.34 33.69 14.23
N SER A 161 0.25 33.99 15.54
CA SER A 161 0.77 33.12 16.61
C SER A 161 0.07 31.78 16.64
N ALA A 162 -1.26 31.72 16.44
CA ALA A 162 -1.99 30.47 16.33
C ALA A 162 -1.48 29.62 15.15
N SER A 163 -1.36 30.22 13.95
CA SER A 163 -0.83 29.52 12.77
C SER A 163 0.60 28.99 12.99
N ALA A 164 1.46 29.73 13.69
CA ALA A 164 2.81 29.27 14.02
C ALA A 164 2.81 28.11 15.03
N LEU A 165 1.94 28.14 16.04
CA LEU A 165 1.76 27.05 17.01
C LEU A 165 1.18 25.79 16.35
N SER A 166 0.27 25.93 15.37
CA SER A 166 -0.24 24.80 14.58
C SER A 166 0.84 24.12 13.74
N MET A 167 1.76 24.88 13.14
CA MET A 167 2.93 24.31 12.46
C MET A 167 3.91 23.64 13.44
N LEU A 168 4.08 24.18 14.65
CA LEU A 168 4.89 23.55 15.69
C LEU A 168 4.26 22.23 16.19
N ALA A 169 2.95 22.21 16.42
CA ALA A 169 2.22 20.99 16.78
C ALA A 169 2.35 19.92 15.69
N LEU A 170 2.18 20.29 14.41
CA LEU A 170 2.37 19.38 13.27
C LEU A 170 3.78 18.74 13.25
N VAL A 171 4.83 19.50 13.56
CA VAL A 171 6.22 18.99 13.62
C VAL A 171 6.47 18.12 14.85
N LEU A 172 5.87 18.45 16.00
CA LEU A 172 6.00 17.70 17.24
C LEU A 172 5.13 16.43 17.29
N GLY A 173 4.06 16.39 16.50
CA GLY A 173 3.14 15.25 16.35
C GLY A 173 3.52 14.28 15.22
N LEU A 174 4.63 14.51 14.51
CA LEU A 174 5.19 13.48 13.63
C LEU A 174 5.54 12.24 14.46
N PRO A 175 5.06 11.04 14.10
CA PRO A 175 5.42 9.83 14.83
C PRO A 175 6.92 9.57 14.66
N LYS A 176 7.60 9.28 15.76
CA LYS A 176 8.97 8.77 15.77
C LYS A 176 9.05 7.49 16.58
N TRP A 177 10.02 6.67 16.18
CA TRP A 177 10.47 5.54 16.96
C TRP A 177 10.97 5.99 18.33
N ARG A 178 10.36 5.45 19.38
CA ARG A 178 10.85 5.50 20.76
C ARG A 178 11.25 4.08 21.14
N ALA A 179 12.42 3.96 21.78
CA ALA A 179 12.91 2.73 22.35
C ALA A 179 13.56 3.07 23.70
N GLU A 180 13.27 2.27 24.72
CA GLU A 180 13.82 2.46 26.06
C GLU A 180 14.33 1.12 26.59
N THR A 181 15.58 1.10 27.05
CA THR A 181 16.27 -0.11 27.49
C THR A 181 16.03 -0.33 28.97
N THR A 182 15.12 -1.25 29.30
CA THR A 182 15.05 -1.83 30.65
C THR A 182 16.04 -3.00 30.72
N GLY A 183 16.50 -3.37 31.93
CA GLY A 183 17.67 -4.24 32.13
C GLY A 183 17.69 -5.53 31.30
N ASP A 184 16.54 -6.18 31.13
CA ASP A 184 16.41 -7.48 30.45
C ASP A 184 15.70 -7.39 29.08
N TYR A 185 15.13 -6.23 28.69
CA TYR A 185 14.40 -6.08 27.42
C TYR A 185 14.29 -4.62 26.92
N ILE A 186 14.25 -4.46 25.59
CA ILE A 186 13.98 -3.18 24.90
C ILE A 186 12.49 -3.11 24.54
N ILE A 187 11.80 -2.09 25.04
CA ILE A 187 10.41 -1.80 24.64
C ILE A 187 10.47 -0.89 23.41
N TYR A 188 9.73 -1.26 22.36
CA TYR A 188 9.63 -0.50 21.10
C TYR A 188 8.22 0.07 20.92
N GLY A 189 8.11 1.27 20.35
CA GLY A 189 6.83 1.78 19.86
C GLY A 189 6.93 3.13 19.16
N TYR A 190 5.85 3.49 18.48
CA TYR A 190 5.67 4.82 17.92
C TYR A 190 5.09 5.79 18.96
N GLY A 191 5.62 7.01 19.01
CA GLY A 191 5.09 8.10 19.82
C GLY A 191 5.38 9.48 19.22
N PRO A 192 4.77 10.55 19.75
CA PRO A 192 4.97 11.91 19.25
C PRO A 192 6.34 12.46 19.69
N VAL A 193 7.06 13.15 18.79
CA VAL A 193 8.35 13.80 19.11
C VAL A 193 8.28 14.70 20.34
N GLY A 194 7.14 15.37 20.55
CA GLY A 194 6.96 16.32 21.64
C GLY A 194 6.59 15.72 22.99
N GLY A 195 6.14 14.46 23.07
CA GLY A 195 5.49 13.92 24.29
C GLY A 195 4.42 14.88 24.83
N PHE A 196 4.35 15.08 26.15
CA PHE A 196 3.45 16.07 26.76
C PHE A 196 3.71 17.52 26.30
N GLY A 197 4.89 17.81 25.74
CA GLY A 197 5.21 19.09 25.11
C GLY A 197 4.43 19.38 23.83
N LEU A 198 4.02 18.35 23.07
CA LEU A 198 3.06 18.50 21.96
C LEU A 198 1.72 19.01 22.49
N ILE A 199 1.17 18.28 23.47
CA ILE A 199 -0.13 18.56 24.05
C ILE A 199 -0.19 19.97 24.68
N ALA A 200 0.91 20.39 25.32
CA ALA A 200 1.05 21.76 25.82
C ALA A 200 0.97 22.82 24.69
N VAL A 201 1.60 22.58 23.54
CA VAL A 201 1.51 23.46 22.36
C VAL A 201 0.08 23.50 21.81
N GLU A 202 -0.65 22.39 21.81
CA GLU A 202 -2.04 22.31 21.34
C GLU A 202 -3.01 23.07 22.24
N PHE A 203 -2.90 22.95 23.57
CA PHE A 203 -3.66 23.79 24.50
C PHE A 203 -3.35 25.28 24.31
N ILE A 204 -2.07 25.65 24.22
CA ILE A 204 -1.66 27.04 23.97
C ILE A 204 -2.20 27.54 22.62
N HIS A 205 -2.17 26.72 21.57
CA HIS A 205 -2.77 27.02 20.26
C HIS A 205 -4.26 27.31 20.39
N ALA A 206 -5.02 26.45 21.06
CA ALA A 206 -6.46 26.62 21.24
C ALA A 206 -6.81 27.90 22.04
N PHE A 207 -6.06 28.22 23.10
CA PHE A 207 -6.26 29.46 23.86
C PHE A 207 -5.90 30.73 23.05
N VAL A 208 -4.81 30.70 22.28
CA VAL A 208 -4.41 31.82 21.40
C VAL A 208 -5.43 32.03 20.28
N LEU A 209 -5.96 30.95 19.70
CA LEU A 209 -7.02 30.98 18.71
C LEU A 209 -8.35 31.50 19.30
N ALA A 210 -8.69 31.12 20.54
CA ALA A 210 -9.84 31.64 21.27
C ALA A 210 -9.73 33.16 21.52
N ALA A 211 -8.54 33.64 21.88
CA ALA A 211 -8.26 35.07 22.03
C ALA A 211 -8.39 35.81 20.68
N ALA A 212 -7.85 35.25 19.60
CA ALA A 212 -8.01 35.80 18.24
C ALA A 212 -9.50 35.86 17.84
N GLY A 213 -10.24 34.77 18.00
CA GLY A 213 -11.67 34.68 17.74
C GLY A 213 -12.50 35.68 18.55
N THR A 214 -12.14 35.89 19.82
CA THR A 214 -12.78 36.89 20.70
C THR A 214 -12.51 38.32 20.22
N CYS A 215 -11.27 38.66 19.87
CA CYS A 215 -10.95 39.97 19.29
C CYS A 215 -11.71 40.18 17.96
N LEU A 216 -11.80 39.15 17.12
CA LEU A 216 -12.55 39.19 15.87
C LEU A 216 -14.05 39.37 16.08
N ALA A 217 -14.65 38.67 17.05
CA ALA A 217 -16.06 38.82 17.41
C ALA A 217 -16.40 40.25 17.87
N VAL A 218 -15.52 40.89 18.64
CA VAL A 218 -15.67 42.30 19.03
C VAL A 218 -15.51 43.24 17.83
N VAL A 219 -14.58 42.97 16.91
CA VAL A 219 -14.45 43.74 15.64
C VAL A 219 -15.71 43.61 14.79
N ILE A 220 -16.19 42.40 14.54
CA ILE A 220 -17.42 42.11 13.77
C ILE A 220 -18.61 42.81 14.40
N THR A 221 -18.77 42.71 15.72
CA THR A 221 -19.90 43.32 16.45
C THR A 221 -19.85 44.85 16.44
N ARG A 222 -18.67 45.46 16.55
CA ARG A 222 -18.50 46.93 16.42
C ARG A 222 -18.81 47.40 15.01
N VAL A 223 -18.21 46.78 13.98
CA VAL A 223 -18.47 47.11 12.58
C VAL A 223 -19.95 46.95 12.25
N ARG A 224 -20.58 45.86 12.69
CA ARG A 224 -22.03 45.64 12.56
C ARG A 224 -22.84 46.80 13.16
N ARG A 225 -22.71 47.06 14.47
CA ARG A 225 -23.48 48.12 15.16
C ARG A 225 -23.25 49.50 14.55
N TRP A 226 -22.01 49.83 14.18
CA TRP A 226 -21.70 51.12 13.59
C TRP A 226 -22.26 51.29 12.17
N GLN A 227 -22.30 50.22 11.36
CA GLN A 227 -22.91 50.27 10.03
C GLN A 227 -24.45 50.28 10.10
N GLU A 228 -25.05 49.49 11.00
CA GLU A 228 -26.50 49.46 11.24
C GLU A 228 -27.01 50.83 11.73
N ASN A 229 -26.43 51.38 12.80
CA ASN A 229 -26.81 52.71 13.30
C ASN A 229 -26.65 53.81 12.23
N ARG A 230 -25.59 53.79 11.41
CA ARG A 230 -25.41 54.80 10.35
C ARG A 230 -26.36 54.63 9.16
N SER A 231 -26.80 53.41 8.84
CA SER A 231 -27.92 53.25 7.89
C SER A 231 -29.21 53.81 8.46
N ASP A 232 -29.45 53.65 9.76
CA ASP A 232 -30.65 54.16 10.42
C ASP A 232 -30.62 55.69 10.54
N ASP A 233 -29.45 56.31 10.80
CA ASP A 233 -29.27 57.77 10.74
C ASP A 233 -29.56 58.32 9.32
N GLN A 234 -29.07 57.65 8.27
CA GLN A 234 -29.33 58.06 6.88
C GLN A 234 -30.79 57.82 6.45
N ALA A 235 -31.40 56.72 6.91
CA ALA A 235 -32.82 56.45 6.72
C ALA A 235 -33.70 57.46 7.47
N GLY A 236 -33.33 57.83 8.70
CA GLY A 236 -34.00 58.85 9.49
C GLY A 236 -33.91 60.23 8.83
N ALA A 237 -32.71 60.65 8.39
CA ALA A 237 -32.49 61.92 7.70
C ALA A 237 -33.17 62.02 6.33
N THR A 238 -33.51 60.89 5.69
CA THR A 238 -34.32 60.86 4.46
C THR A 238 -35.81 60.74 4.76
N ALA A 239 -36.23 59.97 5.78
CA ALA A 239 -37.61 59.91 6.25
C ALA A 239 -38.10 61.27 6.77
N SER A 240 -37.25 62.06 7.45
CA SER A 240 -37.56 63.43 7.87
C SER A 240 -37.73 64.44 6.72
N SER A 241 -37.63 63.99 5.46
CA SER A 241 -37.86 64.79 4.26
C SER A 241 -39.15 64.41 3.50
N SER A 242 -40.07 63.64 4.11
CA SER A 242 -41.40 63.35 3.56
C SER A 242 -42.51 63.34 4.63
N PRO A 243 -43.75 63.77 4.29
CA PRO A 243 -44.81 64.02 5.28
C PRO A 243 -45.64 62.77 5.66
N SER A 244 -46.15 62.76 6.89
CA SER A 244 -47.09 61.79 7.47
C SER A 244 -48.54 61.95 6.94
N PRO A 245 -49.47 61.00 7.20
CA PRO A 245 -50.24 61.02 8.47
C PRO A 245 -50.74 59.66 9.06
N THR A 246 -51.13 59.68 10.35
CA THR A 246 -52.09 58.79 11.10
C THR A 246 -51.84 57.25 11.16
N GLN A 247 -51.57 56.60 12.33
CA GLN A 247 -52.40 56.28 13.54
C GLN A 247 -53.30 55.01 13.39
N HIS A 248 -53.55 54.12 14.37
CA HIS A 248 -53.32 54.06 15.84
C HIS A 248 -52.60 52.75 16.31
N VAL A 249 -51.83 52.64 17.43
CA VAL A 249 -52.13 52.48 18.90
C VAL A 249 -53.02 51.24 19.22
N VAL A 250 -52.77 50.27 20.14
CA VAL A 250 -52.59 50.30 21.62
C VAL A 250 -51.94 49.00 22.25
N SER A 251 -51.01 49.17 23.21
CA SER A 251 -50.66 48.47 24.51
C SER A 251 -50.98 46.97 24.85
N THR A 252 -50.42 46.25 25.86
CA THR A 252 -49.46 46.51 26.99
C THR A 252 -48.79 45.26 27.65
N ARG A 253 -47.55 45.43 28.17
CA ARG A 253 -46.89 44.93 29.44
C ARG A 253 -47.14 43.55 30.14
N SER A 254 -46.02 42.85 30.36
CA SER A 254 -45.37 42.44 31.65
C SER A 254 -46.00 41.50 32.72
N ALA A 255 -45.50 40.25 32.75
CA ALA A 255 -44.60 39.63 33.78
C ALA A 255 -45.04 39.20 35.22
N LEU A 256 -44.32 38.17 35.71
CA LEU A 256 -44.14 37.59 37.09
C LEU A 256 -45.02 36.39 37.55
N THR A 257 -44.51 35.68 38.56
CA THR A 257 -44.81 34.29 39.05
C THR A 257 -45.00 34.28 40.60
N PRO A 258 -45.05 33.16 41.39
CA PRO A 258 -45.25 31.69 41.16
C PRO A 258 -46.29 31.00 42.12
N THR A 259 -46.33 29.64 42.15
CA THR A 259 -46.85 28.71 43.23
C THR A 259 -48.38 28.68 43.52
N ASP A 260 -49.05 27.59 43.96
CA ASP A 260 -48.64 26.39 44.74
C ASP A 260 -49.55 25.11 44.56
N ILE A 261 -49.03 23.93 44.99
CA ILE A 261 -49.63 22.70 45.60
C ILE A 261 -51.13 22.34 45.30
N ALA A 262 -51.49 21.15 44.78
CA ALA A 262 -51.85 19.88 45.50
C ALA A 262 -52.33 18.75 44.49
N THR A 263 -52.65 17.45 44.73
CA THR A 263 -52.34 16.32 45.68
C THR A 263 -53.05 14.98 45.21
N VAL A 264 -52.81 13.83 45.88
CA VAL A 264 -53.62 12.56 45.97
C VAL A 264 -53.25 11.32 45.09
N THR A 265 -53.13 10.14 45.75
CA THR A 265 -52.99 8.76 45.19
C THR A 265 -53.68 7.73 46.13
N PRO A 266 -54.22 6.59 45.63
CA PRO A 266 -53.67 5.22 45.91
C PRO A 266 -53.79 4.24 44.69
N ALA A 267 -52.94 3.21 44.43
CA ALA A 267 -52.53 1.98 45.17
C ALA A 267 -53.67 0.92 45.32
N PRO A 268 -53.48 -0.44 45.21
CA PRO A 268 -52.29 -1.33 45.36
C PRO A 268 -51.84 -2.11 44.07
N ARG A 269 -50.65 -2.77 43.92
CA ARG A 269 -50.07 -4.06 44.49
C ARG A 269 -50.78 -5.34 43.99
N ASN A 270 -50.18 -6.49 43.60
CA ASN A 270 -48.91 -7.23 43.89
C ASN A 270 -48.15 -7.65 42.58
N GLN A 271 -46.89 -8.14 42.50
CA GLN A 271 -46.13 -9.24 43.18
C GLN A 271 -46.65 -10.67 42.85
N ASP A 272 -45.85 -11.74 42.63
CA ASP A 272 -44.41 -12.01 42.88
C ASP A 272 -43.85 -13.18 42.01
N THR A 273 -42.51 -13.38 42.00
CA THR A 273 -41.70 -14.62 41.73
C THR A 273 -41.86 -15.44 40.41
N ALA A 274 -41.04 -16.45 40.05
CA ALA A 274 -39.56 -16.68 40.07
C ALA A 274 -39.23 -18.06 39.41
N SER A 275 -37.94 -18.35 39.15
CA SER A 275 -37.33 -19.67 38.79
C SER A 275 -37.27 -20.10 37.31
N GLY A 276 -36.13 -20.72 36.93
CA GLY A 276 -35.99 -21.64 35.76
C GLY A 276 -36.33 -23.10 36.13
N PRO A 277 -35.97 -24.14 35.34
CA PRO A 277 -34.62 -24.33 34.76
C PRO A 277 -34.52 -25.07 33.38
N THR A 278 -33.28 -25.30 32.93
CA THR A 278 -32.78 -26.40 32.04
C THR A 278 -33.40 -26.71 30.67
N SER A 279 -32.54 -26.82 29.66
CA SER A 279 -32.80 -27.46 28.36
C SER A 279 -33.02 -28.97 28.45
N PRO A 280 -33.61 -29.57 27.40
CA PRO A 280 -33.06 -30.79 26.80
C PRO A 280 -32.64 -30.56 25.33
N SER A 281 -31.91 -31.52 24.78
CA SER A 281 -31.35 -31.54 23.42
C SER A 281 -32.01 -32.63 22.55
N THR A 282 -31.51 -32.79 21.31
CA THR A 282 -31.63 -34.01 20.48
C THR A 282 -32.97 -34.19 19.73
N PRO A 283 -33.00 -34.81 18.52
CA PRO A 283 -31.91 -35.28 17.65
C PRO A 283 -31.74 -34.48 16.34
N GLY A 284 -30.53 -34.50 15.78
CA GLY A 284 -30.38 -34.42 14.34
C GLY A 284 -30.58 -35.80 13.72
N GLN A 285 -31.24 -35.88 12.55
CA GLN A 285 -31.16 -37.04 11.67
C GLN A 285 -30.46 -36.63 10.37
N SER A 286 -29.49 -37.43 9.93
CA SER A 286 -28.75 -37.20 8.70
C SER A 286 -29.61 -37.46 7.48
N ILE A 287 -29.49 -36.60 6.47
CA ILE A 287 -29.64 -37.01 5.07
C ILE A 287 -28.34 -36.63 4.37
N VAL A 288 -27.73 -37.61 3.71
CA VAL A 288 -26.55 -37.46 2.84
C VAL A 288 -27.07 -37.40 1.41
N GLY A 289 -26.63 -36.44 0.60
CA GLY A 289 -27.09 -36.32 -0.80
C GLY A 289 -26.69 -35.02 -1.49
N SER A 290 -25.45 -34.96 -1.96
CA SER A 290 -24.82 -33.84 -2.65
C SER A 290 -25.63 -33.22 -3.81
N GLY A 291 -25.52 -31.90 -3.98
CA GLY A 291 -25.99 -31.17 -5.16
C GLY A 291 -26.57 -29.79 -4.84
N THR A 292 -26.46 -28.86 -5.79
CA THR A 292 -26.98 -27.48 -5.69
C THR A 292 -28.51 -27.49 -5.59
N HIS A 293 -29.02 -27.37 -4.37
CA HIS A 293 -30.44 -27.58 -4.06
C HIS A 293 -31.33 -26.44 -4.57
N ILE A 294 -31.93 -26.63 -5.75
CA ILE A 294 -33.04 -25.79 -6.22
C ILE A 294 -34.24 -26.02 -5.30
N LEU A 295 -34.61 -24.99 -4.54
CA LEU A 295 -35.77 -24.95 -3.66
C LEU A 295 -37.06 -24.68 -4.46
N PRO A 296 -38.21 -25.24 -4.02
CA PRO A 296 -39.50 -24.86 -4.59
C PRO A 296 -39.82 -23.39 -4.33
N LEU A 297 -40.64 -22.82 -5.22
CA LEU A 297 -41.12 -21.44 -5.09
C LEU A 297 -42.14 -21.31 -3.94
N ARG A 298 -42.10 -20.17 -3.26
CA ARG A 298 -43.13 -19.70 -2.32
C ARG A 298 -44.26 -19.05 -3.11
N GLU A 299 -45.44 -18.96 -2.51
CA GLU A 299 -46.62 -18.28 -3.07
C GLU A 299 -46.40 -16.78 -3.36
N ALA A 300 -45.37 -16.17 -2.77
CA ALA A 300 -44.98 -14.76 -2.97
C ALA A 300 -43.82 -14.56 -3.96
N ASP A 301 -43.23 -15.63 -4.51
CA ASP A 301 -42.13 -15.53 -5.48
C ASP A 301 -42.69 -15.16 -6.88
N PRO A 302 -41.98 -14.36 -7.71
CA PRO A 302 -42.44 -14.02 -9.05
C PRO A 302 -42.43 -15.23 -9.98
N SER A 303 -43.52 -15.47 -10.72
CA SER A 303 -43.59 -16.53 -11.74
C SER A 303 -42.79 -16.21 -13.01
N THR A 304 -42.52 -14.94 -13.27
CA THR A 304 -41.68 -14.44 -14.37
C THR A 304 -40.89 -13.23 -13.91
N LEU A 305 -39.62 -13.12 -14.31
CA LEU A 305 -38.81 -11.93 -14.15
C LEU A 305 -38.06 -11.62 -15.45
N GLY A 306 -38.27 -10.43 -16.01
CA GLY A 306 -37.86 -10.15 -17.39
C GLY A 306 -38.50 -11.14 -18.37
N PRO A 307 -37.76 -11.66 -19.36
CA PRO A 307 -38.24 -12.73 -20.25
C PRO A 307 -38.14 -14.15 -19.66
N TYR A 308 -37.64 -14.31 -18.43
CA TYR A 308 -37.41 -15.61 -17.81
C TYR A 308 -38.65 -16.08 -17.04
N THR A 309 -39.14 -17.28 -17.35
CA THR A 309 -40.11 -17.99 -16.51
C THR A 309 -39.36 -18.62 -15.36
N ILE A 310 -39.74 -18.30 -14.12
CA ILE A 310 -39.03 -18.77 -12.92
C ILE A 310 -39.43 -20.22 -12.61
N THR A 311 -38.44 -21.08 -12.39
CA THR A 311 -38.63 -22.54 -12.19
C THR A 311 -38.32 -23.00 -10.77
N GLY A 312 -37.49 -22.25 -10.03
CA GLY A 312 -37.14 -22.53 -8.63
C GLY A 312 -36.26 -21.43 -8.03
N ARG A 313 -35.90 -21.55 -6.75
CA ARG A 313 -35.00 -20.62 -6.05
C ARG A 313 -33.72 -21.32 -5.61
N LEU A 314 -32.58 -20.68 -5.82
CA LEU A 314 -31.28 -21.13 -5.28
C LEU A 314 -31.07 -20.62 -3.85
N GLY A 315 -31.47 -19.38 -3.56
CA GLY A 315 -31.39 -18.82 -2.22
C GLY A 315 -31.76 -17.34 -2.17
N ALA A 316 -31.31 -16.67 -1.12
CA ALA A 316 -31.29 -15.23 -1.01
C ALA A 316 -30.07 -14.84 -0.17
N ASP A 317 -29.51 -13.67 -0.44
CA ASP A 317 -28.47 -13.03 0.37
C ASP A 317 -28.92 -11.61 0.75
N SER A 318 -28.01 -10.84 1.36
CA SER A 318 -28.28 -9.44 1.71
C SER A 318 -28.72 -8.60 0.49
N VAL A 319 -28.15 -8.85 -0.70
CA VAL A 319 -28.39 -8.03 -1.89
C VAL A 319 -29.69 -8.39 -2.62
N GLY A 320 -30.10 -9.66 -2.64
CA GLY A 320 -31.33 -10.07 -3.35
C GLY A 320 -31.75 -11.54 -3.20
N GLU A 321 -32.92 -11.87 -3.76
CA GLU A 321 -33.37 -13.27 -3.96
C GLU A 321 -32.82 -13.80 -5.30
N ILE A 322 -32.44 -15.08 -5.33
CA ILE A 322 -31.69 -15.72 -6.41
C ILE A 322 -32.48 -16.90 -6.96
N TYR A 323 -32.92 -16.81 -8.21
CA TYR A 323 -33.79 -17.78 -8.86
C TYR A 323 -33.10 -18.57 -9.97
N VAL A 324 -33.63 -19.75 -10.28
CA VAL A 324 -33.42 -20.38 -11.60
C VAL A 324 -34.59 -19.97 -12.49
N GLY A 325 -34.30 -19.47 -13.69
CA GLY A 325 -35.28 -19.06 -14.67
C GLY A 325 -34.93 -19.53 -16.07
N ARG A 326 -35.95 -19.76 -16.91
CA ARG A 326 -35.78 -20.25 -18.27
C ARG A 326 -36.43 -19.32 -19.30
N ASN A 327 -35.69 -18.98 -20.33
CA ASN A 327 -36.14 -18.20 -21.49
C ASN A 327 -35.91 -19.04 -22.76
N GLY A 328 -36.99 -19.55 -23.36
CA GLY A 328 -36.90 -20.52 -24.45
C GLY A 328 -36.15 -21.78 -24.03
N ASN A 329 -35.01 -22.06 -24.64
CA ASN A 329 -34.12 -23.16 -24.28
C ASN A 329 -32.96 -22.76 -23.35
N THR A 330 -32.80 -21.46 -23.04
CA THR A 330 -31.73 -20.95 -22.18
C THR A 330 -32.16 -20.99 -20.72
N GLU A 331 -31.36 -21.62 -19.87
CA GLU A 331 -31.52 -21.61 -18.41
C GLU A 331 -30.50 -20.64 -17.77
N ALA A 332 -30.94 -19.91 -16.75
CA ALA A 332 -30.21 -18.79 -16.18
C ALA A 332 -30.37 -18.71 -14.66
N VAL A 333 -29.33 -18.26 -13.97
CA VAL A 333 -29.45 -17.70 -12.61
C VAL A 333 -29.98 -16.28 -12.74
N VAL A 334 -31.17 -16.02 -12.21
CA VAL A 334 -31.82 -14.71 -12.27
C VAL A 334 -31.86 -14.10 -10.87
N ARG A 335 -31.09 -13.04 -10.65
CA ARG A 335 -30.91 -12.38 -9.36
C ARG A 335 -31.73 -11.10 -9.31
N ALA A 336 -32.69 -11.04 -8.38
CA ALA A 336 -33.59 -9.91 -8.17
C ALA A 336 -33.07 -9.00 -7.04
N LEU A 337 -32.61 -7.80 -7.37
CA LEU A 337 -31.95 -6.91 -6.41
C LEU A 337 -32.97 -6.18 -5.52
N HIS A 338 -32.71 -6.12 -4.21
CA HIS A 338 -33.53 -5.34 -3.31
C HIS A 338 -33.43 -3.83 -3.62
N ALA A 339 -34.57 -3.14 -3.70
CA ALA A 339 -34.63 -1.74 -4.10
C ALA A 339 -33.82 -0.77 -3.21
N HIS A 340 -33.46 -1.16 -1.98
CA HIS A 340 -32.63 -0.35 -1.08
C HIS A 340 -31.12 -0.46 -1.34
N HIS A 341 -30.66 -1.41 -2.16
CA HIS A 341 -29.27 -1.49 -2.64
C HIS A 341 -29.02 -0.71 -3.94
N VAL A 342 -30.07 -0.23 -4.60
CA VAL A 342 -29.98 0.50 -5.88
C VAL A 342 -30.14 2.00 -5.66
N ALA A 343 -29.04 2.66 -5.29
CA ALA A 343 -29.01 4.09 -4.97
C ALA A 343 -29.08 5.00 -6.22
N ASP A 344 -28.40 4.64 -7.30
CA ASP A 344 -28.53 5.28 -8.63
C ASP A 344 -28.84 4.20 -9.69
N ARG A 345 -29.97 4.39 -10.38
CA ARG A 345 -30.42 3.54 -11.50
C ARG A 345 -29.55 3.70 -12.74
N ALA A 346 -29.07 4.92 -13.00
CA ALA A 346 -28.17 5.19 -14.11
C ALA A 346 -26.77 4.60 -13.84
N GLU A 347 -26.35 4.47 -12.59
CA GLU A 347 -25.14 3.75 -12.20
C GLU A 347 -25.30 2.24 -12.36
N LEU A 348 -26.40 1.67 -11.86
CA LEU A 348 -26.72 0.25 -12.07
C LEU A 348 -26.73 -0.11 -13.56
N ALA A 349 -27.33 0.71 -14.41
CA ALA A 349 -27.34 0.51 -15.86
C ALA A 349 -25.92 0.51 -16.48
N ARG A 350 -24.99 1.34 -15.98
CA ARG A 350 -23.58 1.33 -16.40
C ARG A 350 -22.89 0.03 -15.96
N THR A 351 -23.08 -0.38 -14.71
CA THR A 351 -22.54 -1.63 -14.15
C THR A 351 -23.02 -2.86 -14.91
N PHE A 352 -24.33 -2.95 -15.19
CA PHE A 352 -24.92 -4.03 -15.99
C PHE A 352 -24.39 -4.04 -17.43
N THR A 353 -24.26 -2.87 -18.07
CA THR A 353 -23.68 -2.76 -19.43
C THR A 353 -22.23 -3.24 -19.48
N ALA A 354 -21.42 -2.93 -18.45
CA ALA A 354 -20.06 -3.42 -18.34
C ALA A 354 -20.00 -4.94 -18.05
N ALA A 355 -20.90 -5.45 -17.19
CA ALA A 355 -20.96 -6.88 -16.86
C ALA A 355 -21.34 -7.73 -18.09
N ALA A 356 -22.28 -7.23 -18.90
CA ALA A 356 -22.65 -7.82 -20.19
C ALA A 356 -21.51 -7.80 -21.24
N ALA A 357 -20.41 -7.07 -21.00
CA ALA A 357 -19.22 -7.02 -21.85
C ALA A 357 -18.06 -7.93 -21.39
N VAL A 358 -18.06 -8.42 -20.14
CA VAL A 358 -17.02 -9.32 -19.61
C VAL A 358 -17.00 -10.65 -20.38
N ARG A 359 -15.83 -11.10 -20.83
CA ARG A 359 -15.65 -12.40 -21.52
C ARG A 359 -14.39 -13.11 -21.01
N SER A 360 -14.57 -14.26 -20.39
CA SER A 360 -13.51 -15.21 -20.03
C SER A 360 -14.10 -16.63 -20.02
N ASP A 361 -13.25 -17.64 -20.20
CA ASP A 361 -13.60 -19.07 -20.04
C ASP A 361 -14.00 -19.43 -18.59
N PHE A 362 -13.75 -18.54 -17.62
CA PHE A 362 -13.86 -18.80 -16.18
C PHE A 362 -14.89 -17.90 -15.47
N VAL A 363 -15.84 -17.31 -16.20
CA VAL A 363 -16.98 -16.56 -15.63
C VAL A 363 -18.30 -17.16 -16.10
N ALA A 364 -19.37 -17.02 -15.32
CA ALA A 364 -20.74 -17.25 -15.81
C ALA A 364 -21.19 -16.05 -16.63
N SER A 365 -21.50 -16.23 -17.92
CA SER A 365 -21.78 -15.08 -18.81
C SER A 365 -23.06 -14.35 -18.40
N VAL A 366 -23.03 -13.02 -18.32
CA VAL A 366 -24.26 -12.21 -18.18
C VAL A 366 -25.03 -12.25 -19.49
N LEU A 367 -26.27 -12.76 -19.44
CA LEU A 367 -27.13 -13.03 -20.58
C LEU A 367 -28.07 -11.87 -20.90
N ASP A 368 -28.66 -11.27 -19.85
CA ASP A 368 -29.67 -10.22 -19.95
C ASP A 368 -29.77 -9.47 -18.60
N SER A 369 -30.30 -8.26 -18.60
CA SER A 369 -30.42 -7.44 -17.38
C SER A 369 -31.34 -6.23 -17.58
N ASP A 370 -32.12 -5.88 -16.56
CA ASP A 370 -32.92 -4.65 -16.54
C ASP A 370 -32.66 -3.85 -15.26
N ALA A 371 -32.02 -2.68 -15.43
CA ALA A 371 -31.70 -1.76 -14.36
C ALA A 371 -32.87 -0.84 -13.97
N ASP A 372 -33.93 -0.74 -14.77
CA ASP A 372 -35.10 0.12 -14.55
C ASP A 372 -36.34 -0.66 -14.06
N ALA A 373 -36.37 -1.99 -14.22
CA ALA A 373 -37.38 -2.89 -13.67
C ALA A 373 -37.58 -2.77 -12.13
N SER A 374 -38.68 -3.33 -11.62
CA SER A 374 -39.02 -3.30 -10.20
C SER A 374 -39.47 -4.69 -9.72
N PRO A 375 -38.61 -5.46 -9.01
CA PRO A 375 -37.21 -5.17 -8.72
C PRO A 375 -36.33 -5.16 -9.99
N PRO A 376 -35.22 -4.42 -10.01
CA PRO A 376 -34.22 -4.54 -11.07
C PRO A 376 -33.48 -5.87 -10.92
N TRP A 377 -33.01 -6.41 -12.04
CA TRP A 377 -32.51 -7.79 -12.07
C TRP A 377 -31.39 -7.97 -13.10
N ILE A 378 -30.57 -8.99 -12.85
CA ILE A 378 -29.52 -9.46 -13.76
C ILE A 378 -29.66 -10.97 -13.91
N ALA A 379 -29.50 -11.47 -15.14
CA ALA A 379 -29.53 -12.88 -15.46
C ALA A 379 -28.17 -13.33 -15.99
N SER A 380 -27.55 -14.31 -15.33
CA SER A 380 -26.33 -14.97 -15.79
C SER A 380 -26.61 -16.40 -16.22
N GLU A 381 -25.69 -16.98 -16.98
CA GLU A 381 -25.65 -18.39 -17.34
C GLU A 381 -25.80 -19.30 -16.11
N TYR A 382 -26.58 -20.38 -16.23
CA TYR A 382 -26.73 -21.38 -15.18
C TYR A 382 -25.60 -22.41 -15.22
N THR A 383 -24.58 -22.22 -14.39
CA THR A 383 -23.46 -23.15 -14.23
C THR A 383 -23.88 -24.38 -13.42
N ALA A 384 -24.04 -25.53 -14.07
CA ALA A 384 -24.53 -26.75 -13.45
C ALA A 384 -23.41 -27.54 -12.72
N GLY A 385 -23.11 -27.17 -11.48
CA GLY A 385 -22.11 -27.87 -10.67
C GLY A 385 -22.12 -27.50 -9.18
N PRO A 386 -21.30 -28.18 -8.35
CA PRO A 386 -21.10 -27.81 -6.94
C PRO A 386 -20.26 -26.54 -6.81
N THR A 387 -20.43 -25.82 -5.69
CA THR A 387 -19.52 -24.72 -5.34
C THR A 387 -18.21 -25.25 -4.77
N LEU A 388 -17.16 -24.42 -4.78
CA LEU A 388 -15.91 -24.71 -4.08
C LEU A 388 -16.13 -24.99 -2.57
N HIS A 389 -17.09 -24.32 -1.94
CA HIS A 389 -17.48 -24.57 -0.55
C HIS A 389 -18.05 -25.99 -0.36
N ASP A 390 -18.90 -26.44 -1.27
CA ASP A 390 -19.50 -27.78 -1.21
C ASP A 390 -18.40 -28.84 -1.41
N LEU A 391 -17.52 -28.66 -2.41
CA LEU A 391 -16.40 -29.57 -2.69
C LEU A 391 -15.46 -29.73 -1.47
N VAL A 392 -15.03 -28.63 -0.86
CA VAL A 392 -14.13 -28.67 0.31
C VAL A 392 -14.82 -29.28 1.54
N THR A 393 -16.16 -29.15 1.65
CA THR A 393 -16.95 -29.70 2.76
C THR A 393 -17.25 -31.20 2.60
N ASP A 394 -17.66 -31.64 1.42
CA ASP A 394 -18.05 -33.03 1.13
C ASP A 394 -16.85 -33.94 0.79
N HIS A 395 -15.78 -33.40 0.20
CA HIS A 395 -14.70 -34.19 -0.45
C HIS A 395 -13.28 -33.84 0.03
N ALA A 396 -13.15 -33.03 1.09
CA ALA A 396 -11.91 -32.54 1.69
C ALA A 396 -11.08 -31.58 0.80
N THR A 397 -9.89 -31.22 1.27
CA THR A 397 -9.03 -30.17 0.69
C THR A 397 -8.48 -30.53 -0.68
N LEU A 398 -8.48 -29.56 -1.59
CA LEU A 398 -7.92 -29.67 -2.94
C LEU A 398 -6.40 -29.92 -2.90
N SER A 399 -5.89 -30.66 -3.89
CA SER A 399 -4.45 -30.82 -4.09
C SER A 399 -3.80 -29.52 -4.60
N ALA A 400 -2.47 -29.46 -4.56
CA ALA A 400 -1.72 -28.32 -5.09
C ALA A 400 -1.99 -28.09 -6.60
N THR A 401 -2.18 -29.15 -7.40
CA THR A 401 -2.47 -29.00 -8.83
C THR A 401 -3.87 -28.43 -9.05
N GLU A 402 -4.88 -28.94 -8.36
CA GLU A 402 -6.26 -28.43 -8.50
C GLU A 402 -6.39 -27.01 -7.94
N ALA A 403 -5.65 -26.67 -6.87
CA ALA A 403 -5.56 -25.30 -6.35
C ALA A 403 -4.80 -24.35 -7.30
N THR A 404 -3.88 -24.87 -8.13
CA THR A 404 -3.18 -24.11 -9.18
C THR A 404 -4.12 -23.80 -10.34
N ASP A 405 -4.91 -24.78 -10.79
CA ASP A 405 -5.94 -24.56 -11.82
C ASP A 405 -7.07 -23.63 -11.30
N LEU A 406 -7.43 -23.75 -10.02
CA LEU A 406 -8.33 -22.81 -9.33
C LEU A 406 -7.78 -21.38 -9.31
N ALA A 407 -6.51 -21.21 -8.95
CA ALA A 407 -5.84 -19.91 -8.93
C ALA A 407 -5.77 -19.29 -10.34
N LEU A 408 -5.46 -20.10 -11.36
CA LEU A 408 -5.45 -19.68 -12.77
C LEU A 408 -6.83 -19.17 -13.22
N GLY A 409 -7.88 -19.95 -12.96
CA GLY A 409 -9.23 -19.61 -13.41
C GLY A 409 -9.79 -18.36 -12.72
N ILE A 410 -9.67 -18.26 -11.40
CA ILE A 410 -10.14 -17.06 -10.67
C ILE A 410 -9.29 -15.83 -11.06
N ALA A 411 -7.97 -15.94 -11.23
CA ALA A 411 -7.15 -14.79 -11.61
C ALA A 411 -7.43 -14.30 -13.05
N ASP A 412 -7.80 -15.18 -13.98
CA ASP A 412 -8.23 -14.82 -15.33
C ASP A 412 -9.64 -14.20 -15.33
N ALA A 413 -10.58 -14.77 -14.58
CA ALA A 413 -11.91 -14.20 -14.36
C ALA A 413 -11.85 -12.79 -13.76
N LEU A 414 -11.05 -12.60 -12.70
CA LEU A 414 -10.85 -11.29 -12.08
C LEU A 414 -10.17 -10.31 -13.04
N ALA A 415 -9.18 -10.73 -13.83
CA ALA A 415 -8.58 -9.86 -14.85
C ALA A 415 -9.62 -9.39 -15.88
N ALA A 416 -10.47 -10.28 -16.39
CA ALA A 416 -11.53 -9.94 -17.35
C ALA A 416 -12.63 -9.02 -16.75
N ILE A 417 -12.91 -9.15 -15.45
CA ILE A 417 -13.82 -8.26 -14.71
C ILE A 417 -13.17 -6.88 -14.51
N HIS A 418 -11.89 -6.83 -14.12
CA HIS A 418 -11.14 -5.59 -13.88
C HIS A 418 -10.89 -4.80 -15.18
N ASP A 419 -10.59 -5.48 -16.29
CA ASP A 419 -10.44 -4.87 -17.63
C ASP A 419 -11.75 -4.24 -18.15
N ALA A 420 -12.91 -4.78 -17.74
CA ALA A 420 -14.22 -4.18 -18.01
C ALA A 420 -14.55 -2.96 -17.09
N GLY A 421 -13.64 -2.59 -16.18
CA GLY A 421 -13.83 -1.51 -15.21
C GLY A 421 -14.73 -1.88 -14.02
N LEU A 422 -14.96 -3.18 -13.79
CA LEU A 422 -15.72 -3.69 -12.65
C LEU A 422 -14.80 -4.23 -11.56
N ILE A 423 -15.32 -4.27 -10.33
CA ILE A 423 -14.75 -4.98 -9.17
C ILE A 423 -15.79 -6.03 -8.75
N HIS A 424 -15.38 -7.23 -8.34
CA HIS A 424 -16.31 -8.24 -7.86
C HIS A 424 -16.80 -7.91 -6.43
N GLY A 425 -15.90 -7.48 -5.55
CA GLY A 425 -16.20 -6.87 -4.26
C GLY A 425 -16.76 -7.78 -3.16
N GLY A 426 -17.07 -9.03 -3.48
CA GLY A 426 -17.68 -10.01 -2.58
C GLY A 426 -17.40 -11.47 -2.98
N LEU A 427 -16.22 -11.73 -3.57
CA LEU A 427 -15.78 -13.06 -3.96
C LEU A 427 -15.64 -13.98 -2.72
N THR A 428 -16.21 -15.18 -2.75
CA THR A 428 -16.16 -16.17 -1.67
C THR A 428 -16.06 -17.60 -2.23
N PRO A 429 -15.81 -18.64 -1.40
CA PRO A 429 -15.89 -20.04 -1.85
C PRO A 429 -17.28 -20.47 -2.35
N LYS A 430 -18.33 -19.65 -2.21
CA LYS A 430 -19.66 -19.92 -2.77
C LYS A 430 -19.90 -19.28 -4.13
N SER A 431 -19.16 -18.23 -4.49
CA SER A 431 -19.24 -17.58 -5.81
C SER A 431 -18.26 -18.18 -6.85
N VAL A 432 -17.86 -19.43 -6.63
CA VAL A 432 -17.01 -20.22 -7.52
C VAL A 432 -17.65 -21.60 -7.68
N VAL A 433 -18.14 -21.89 -8.88
CA VAL A 433 -18.87 -23.13 -9.24
C VAL A 433 -18.00 -23.96 -10.19
N PHE A 434 -17.96 -25.28 -10.01
CA PHE A 434 -17.20 -26.17 -10.90
C PHE A 434 -18.10 -26.87 -11.92
N THR A 435 -18.01 -26.49 -13.20
CA THR A 435 -18.54 -27.27 -14.35
C THR A 435 -17.39 -27.72 -15.24
N ASP A 436 -17.56 -28.86 -15.92
CA ASP A 436 -16.61 -29.38 -16.92
C ASP A 436 -15.13 -29.41 -16.46
N ASN A 437 -14.94 -29.56 -15.14
CA ASN A 437 -13.65 -29.57 -14.44
C ASN A 437 -12.86 -28.24 -14.51
N LYS A 438 -13.57 -27.11 -14.68
CA LYS A 438 -13.07 -25.74 -14.52
C LYS A 438 -13.81 -24.99 -13.40
N PRO A 439 -13.17 -24.03 -12.72
CA PRO A 439 -13.86 -23.05 -11.87
C PRO A 439 -14.52 -21.96 -12.73
N HIS A 440 -15.76 -21.60 -12.41
CA HIS A 440 -16.47 -20.44 -12.96
C HIS A 440 -16.86 -19.49 -11.83
N VAL A 441 -16.45 -18.22 -11.95
CA VAL A 441 -16.82 -17.15 -11.02
C VAL A 441 -18.21 -16.62 -11.36
N THR A 442 -19.07 -16.54 -10.35
CA THR A 442 -20.47 -16.09 -10.44
C THR A 442 -20.66 -14.72 -9.77
N ASP A 443 -21.88 -14.16 -9.85
CA ASP A 443 -22.34 -13.01 -9.04
C ASP A 443 -21.56 -11.68 -9.17
N PHE A 444 -20.68 -11.54 -10.16
CA PHE A 444 -20.08 -10.25 -10.54
C PHE A 444 -21.11 -9.34 -11.26
N GLY A 445 -20.81 -8.04 -11.37
CA GLY A 445 -21.73 -7.05 -11.96
C GLY A 445 -22.91 -6.65 -11.06
N VAL A 446 -22.98 -7.23 -9.86
CA VAL A 446 -23.93 -6.86 -8.79
C VAL A 446 -23.29 -5.76 -7.93
N PRO A 447 -23.99 -4.64 -7.63
CA PRO A 447 -23.48 -3.67 -6.67
C PRO A 447 -23.49 -4.26 -5.26
N ILE A 448 -22.34 -4.29 -4.60
CA ILE A 448 -22.19 -4.69 -3.20
C ILE A 448 -21.76 -3.44 -2.40
N PRO A 449 -22.70 -2.66 -1.82
CA PRO A 449 -22.37 -1.39 -1.16
C PRO A 449 -21.55 -1.55 0.13
N ARG A 450 -21.64 -2.74 0.74
CA ARG A 450 -20.79 -3.20 1.84
C ARG A 450 -20.83 -4.73 1.85
N PRO A 451 -19.71 -5.44 1.64
CA PRO A 451 -19.70 -6.90 1.75
C PRO A 451 -19.94 -7.33 3.20
N GLU A 452 -20.44 -8.54 3.38
CA GLU A 452 -20.55 -9.15 4.71
C GLU A 452 -19.14 -9.36 5.30
N SER A 453 -19.03 -9.25 6.63
CA SER A 453 -17.73 -9.38 7.31
C SER A 453 -17.34 -10.85 7.41
N SER A 454 -16.39 -11.27 6.57
CA SER A 454 -15.91 -12.65 6.46
C SER A 454 -14.38 -12.69 6.45
N ALA A 455 -13.81 -13.88 6.62
CA ALA A 455 -12.37 -14.09 6.46
C ALA A 455 -11.83 -13.83 5.04
N TYR A 456 -12.71 -13.66 4.05
CA TYR A 456 -12.38 -13.36 2.64
C TYR A 456 -12.45 -11.85 2.34
N SER A 457 -13.10 -11.07 3.21
CA SER A 457 -13.30 -9.63 3.03
C SER A 457 -12.03 -8.87 3.48
N ALA A 458 -11.47 -8.03 2.61
CA ALA A 458 -10.18 -7.38 2.85
C ALA A 458 -10.21 -6.32 3.97
N PRO A 459 -9.08 -6.00 4.63
CA PRO A 459 -9.02 -5.04 5.74
C PRO A 459 -9.62 -3.66 5.43
N GLU A 460 -9.42 -3.17 4.21
CA GLU A 460 -10.01 -1.91 3.74
C GLU A 460 -11.55 -2.00 3.62
N GLN A 461 -12.09 -3.15 3.21
CA GLN A 461 -13.54 -3.36 3.14
C GLN A 461 -14.17 -3.46 4.55
N LEU A 462 -13.48 -4.12 5.49
CA LEU A 462 -13.93 -4.19 6.89
C LEU A 462 -13.95 -2.80 7.55
N THR A 463 -12.98 -1.95 7.24
CA THR A 463 -12.91 -0.54 7.70
C THR A 463 -13.87 0.41 6.98
N SER A 464 -14.68 -0.07 6.04
CA SER A 464 -15.68 0.67 5.24
C SER A 464 -15.15 1.48 4.04
N ALA A 465 -13.96 1.17 3.53
CA ALA A 465 -13.56 1.63 2.19
C ALA A 465 -14.35 0.87 1.11
N PRO A 466 -14.55 1.47 -0.08
CA PRO A 466 -15.07 0.74 -1.25
C PRO A 466 -14.14 -0.41 -1.64
N ALA A 467 -14.69 -1.48 -2.21
CA ALA A 467 -13.90 -2.56 -2.79
C ALA A 467 -13.06 -2.06 -3.98
N ALA A 468 -11.84 -2.58 -4.11
CA ALA A 468 -10.94 -2.32 -5.23
C ALA A 468 -10.40 -3.64 -5.81
N ALA A 469 -9.66 -3.57 -6.93
CA ALA A 469 -9.05 -4.76 -7.56
C ALA A 469 -8.12 -5.53 -6.59
N ALA A 470 -7.42 -4.81 -5.71
CA ALA A 470 -6.60 -5.37 -4.65
C ALA A 470 -7.41 -6.08 -3.54
N SER A 471 -8.70 -5.76 -3.37
CA SER A 471 -9.61 -6.44 -2.45
C SER A 471 -10.04 -7.80 -3.01
N ASP A 472 -10.32 -7.87 -4.32
CA ASP A 472 -10.62 -9.14 -5.00
C ASP A 472 -9.40 -10.09 -4.99
N VAL A 473 -8.18 -9.53 -5.12
CA VAL A 473 -6.92 -10.28 -4.93
C VAL A 473 -6.80 -10.85 -3.51
N PHE A 474 -7.14 -10.07 -2.47
CA PHE A 474 -7.12 -10.57 -1.10
C PHE A 474 -8.12 -11.73 -0.91
N ALA A 475 -9.33 -11.60 -1.48
CA ALA A 475 -10.33 -12.64 -1.46
C ALA A 475 -9.85 -13.93 -2.19
N LEU A 476 -9.21 -13.81 -3.35
CA LEU A 476 -8.52 -14.92 -4.03
C LEU A 476 -7.51 -15.61 -3.09
N GLY A 477 -6.63 -14.85 -2.43
CA GLY A 477 -5.65 -15.38 -1.48
C GLY A 477 -6.31 -16.17 -0.34
N ALA A 478 -7.39 -15.64 0.23
CA ALA A 478 -8.14 -16.30 1.29
C ALA A 478 -8.89 -17.56 0.83
N ILE A 479 -9.41 -17.54 -0.41
CA ILE A 479 -10.07 -18.69 -1.04
C ILE A 479 -9.08 -19.82 -1.31
N LEU A 480 -7.87 -19.51 -1.79
CA LEU A 480 -6.82 -20.50 -2.01
C LEU A 480 -6.29 -21.10 -0.69
N ALA A 481 -6.16 -20.30 0.36
CA ALA A 481 -5.85 -20.79 1.71
C ALA A 481 -6.95 -21.74 2.24
N TYR A 482 -8.22 -21.40 2.04
CA TYR A 482 -9.36 -22.26 2.39
C TYR A 482 -9.38 -23.56 1.59
N ALA A 483 -9.21 -23.49 0.27
CA ALA A 483 -9.17 -24.65 -0.64
C ALA A 483 -8.12 -25.71 -0.22
N LEU A 484 -6.93 -25.25 0.18
CA LEU A 484 -5.79 -26.10 0.55
C LEU A 484 -5.78 -26.58 2.01
N THR A 485 -6.57 -25.97 2.91
CA THR A 485 -6.51 -26.26 4.36
C THR A 485 -7.85 -26.56 5.02
N GLY A 486 -8.96 -26.36 4.31
CA GLY A 486 -10.34 -26.51 4.79
C GLY A 486 -10.78 -25.41 5.77
N ARG A 487 -9.95 -24.37 5.95
CA ARG A 487 -10.06 -23.40 7.04
C ARG A 487 -9.73 -21.99 6.52
N PRO A 488 -10.49 -20.94 6.89
CA PRO A 488 -10.15 -19.59 6.47
C PRO A 488 -8.86 -19.10 7.15
N PRO A 489 -7.99 -18.33 6.49
CA PRO A 489 -6.63 -18.02 6.98
C PRO A 489 -6.58 -17.19 8.27
N PHE A 490 -7.65 -16.46 8.59
CA PHE A 490 -7.79 -15.70 9.84
C PHE A 490 -8.87 -16.28 10.78
N GLY A 491 -9.45 -17.43 10.40
CA GLY A 491 -10.70 -17.98 10.95
C GLY A 491 -11.90 -17.06 10.75
N ASP A 492 -13.12 -17.53 11.05
CA ASP A 492 -14.31 -16.67 11.08
C ASP A 492 -14.54 -16.08 12.47
N SER A 493 -14.95 -14.81 12.54
CA SER A 493 -15.21 -14.09 13.79
C SER A 493 -15.95 -12.77 13.55
N THR A 494 -16.08 -11.93 14.58
CA THR A 494 -16.64 -10.58 14.42
C THR A 494 -15.75 -9.69 13.55
N THR A 495 -16.33 -8.68 12.88
CA THR A 495 -15.61 -7.69 12.05
C THR A 495 -14.36 -7.12 12.73
N ALA A 496 -14.46 -6.77 14.01
CA ALA A 496 -13.34 -6.20 14.77
C ALA A 496 -12.24 -7.23 15.06
N THR A 497 -12.62 -8.48 15.35
CA THR A 497 -11.67 -9.58 15.58
C THR A 497 -10.97 -10.00 14.28
N LEU A 498 -11.69 -10.03 13.16
CA LEU A 498 -11.13 -10.30 11.83
C LEU A 498 -10.11 -9.23 11.44
N LEU A 499 -10.51 -7.95 11.52
CA LEU A 499 -9.63 -6.82 11.22
C LEU A 499 -8.36 -6.85 12.08
N HIS A 500 -8.49 -7.01 13.41
CA HIS A 500 -7.35 -7.13 14.32
C HIS A 500 -6.41 -8.27 13.92
N ARG A 501 -6.92 -9.45 13.54
CA ARG A 501 -6.07 -10.56 13.09
C ARG A 501 -5.34 -10.22 11.80
N MET A 502 -6.04 -9.65 10.82
CA MET A 502 -5.47 -9.30 9.51
C MET A 502 -4.37 -8.23 9.59
N THR A 503 -4.37 -7.35 10.60
CA THR A 503 -3.35 -6.30 10.78
C THR A 503 -2.30 -6.60 11.85
N THR A 504 -2.42 -7.68 12.62
CA THR A 504 -1.45 -8.00 13.70
C THR A 504 -0.95 -9.45 13.72
N GLN A 505 -1.48 -10.34 12.86
CA GLN A 505 -1.14 -11.76 12.85
C GLN A 505 -0.90 -12.26 11.40
N PRO A 506 0.11 -13.10 11.16
CA PRO A 506 0.29 -13.74 9.86
C PRO A 506 -0.88 -14.72 9.59
N PRO A 507 -1.29 -14.92 8.32
CA PRO A 507 -2.34 -15.86 7.97
C PRO A 507 -1.93 -17.31 8.32
N ASP A 508 -2.88 -18.10 8.84
CA ASP A 508 -2.68 -19.53 9.09
C ASP A 508 -2.66 -20.31 7.77
N LEU A 509 -1.46 -20.48 7.24
CA LEU A 509 -1.17 -21.32 6.07
C LEU A 509 -0.65 -22.72 6.46
N LYS A 510 -0.93 -23.19 7.69
CA LYS A 510 -0.51 -24.52 8.17
C LYS A 510 -1.27 -25.62 7.43
N GLY A 511 -0.54 -26.34 6.59
CA GLY A 511 -1.07 -27.37 5.68
C GLY A 511 -0.73 -27.11 4.21
N VAL A 512 -0.49 -25.84 3.83
CA VAL A 512 -0.03 -25.48 2.49
C VAL A 512 1.42 -25.94 2.31
N ARG A 513 1.60 -27.08 1.61
CA ARG A 513 2.91 -27.69 1.33
C ARG A 513 3.57 -27.18 0.04
N ASP A 514 2.79 -26.59 -0.86
CA ASP A 514 3.30 -26.06 -2.13
C ASP A 514 3.86 -24.64 -1.94
N ALA A 515 5.11 -24.44 -2.34
CA ALA A 515 5.82 -23.18 -2.13
C ALA A 515 5.34 -22.05 -3.07
N GLY A 516 4.97 -22.37 -4.31
CA GLY A 516 4.48 -21.39 -5.29
C GLY A 516 3.10 -20.86 -4.90
N LEU A 517 2.19 -21.75 -4.52
CA LEU A 517 0.88 -21.37 -3.97
C LEU A 517 1.04 -20.64 -2.63
N ARG A 518 1.94 -21.07 -1.74
CA ARG A 518 2.22 -20.34 -0.48
C ARG A 518 2.72 -18.91 -0.75
N PHE A 519 3.59 -18.71 -1.74
CA PHE A 519 4.05 -17.39 -2.15
C PHE A 519 2.88 -16.54 -2.68
N ILE A 520 2.10 -17.07 -3.62
CA ILE A 520 0.94 -16.36 -4.21
C ILE A 520 -0.07 -15.99 -3.12
N ILE A 521 -0.43 -16.91 -2.23
CA ILE A 521 -1.36 -16.66 -1.12
C ILE A 521 -0.81 -15.56 -0.19
N THR A 522 0.46 -15.62 0.17
CA THR A 522 1.10 -14.60 1.04
C THR A 522 1.11 -13.23 0.36
N GLY A 523 1.43 -13.18 -0.94
CA GLY A 523 1.42 -11.95 -1.74
C GLY A 523 0.02 -11.42 -2.05
N CYS A 524 -1.03 -12.24 -1.94
CA CYS A 524 -2.42 -11.81 -2.02
C CYS A 524 -2.94 -11.28 -0.66
N LEU A 525 -2.52 -11.90 0.44
CA LEU A 525 -2.94 -11.58 1.82
C LEU A 525 -2.11 -10.49 2.51
N ALA A 526 -1.31 -9.72 1.76
CA ALA A 526 -0.58 -8.57 2.31
C ALA A 526 -1.56 -7.49 2.82
N GLU A 527 -1.26 -6.90 3.98
CA GLU A 527 -2.14 -5.92 4.64
C GLU A 527 -2.45 -4.71 3.75
N LEU A 528 -1.41 -4.03 3.26
CA LEU A 528 -1.54 -2.83 2.43
C LEU A 528 -1.93 -3.20 0.97
N PRO A 529 -3.01 -2.64 0.41
CA PRO A 529 -3.46 -2.93 -0.96
C PRO A 529 -2.38 -2.77 -2.04
N ASP A 530 -1.56 -1.71 -1.95
CA ASP A 530 -0.51 -1.38 -2.92
C ASP A 530 0.68 -2.37 -2.93
N VAL A 531 0.74 -3.27 -1.94
CA VAL A 531 1.80 -4.30 -1.80
C VAL A 531 1.32 -5.67 -2.33
N ARG A 532 0.01 -5.83 -2.60
CA ARG A 532 -0.56 -7.10 -3.07
C ARG A 532 -0.20 -7.39 -4.53
N LEU A 533 -0.09 -8.67 -4.87
CA LEU A 533 0.14 -9.12 -6.25
C LEU A 533 -1.04 -8.75 -7.16
N THR A 534 -0.77 -8.19 -8.35
CA THR A 534 -1.82 -8.00 -9.37
C THR A 534 -2.24 -9.33 -10.02
N THR A 535 -3.46 -9.41 -10.54
CA THR A 535 -3.94 -10.55 -11.35
C THR A 535 -2.97 -10.91 -12.48
N THR A 536 -2.42 -9.91 -13.17
CA THR A 536 -1.37 -10.07 -14.20
C THR A 536 -0.08 -10.71 -13.65
N GLN A 537 0.38 -10.33 -12.46
CA GLN A 537 1.54 -10.96 -11.82
C GLN A 537 1.23 -12.40 -11.41
N ILE A 538 0.05 -12.67 -10.87
CA ILE A 538 -0.39 -14.01 -10.44
C ILE A 538 -0.45 -14.95 -11.65
N LEU A 539 -1.12 -14.53 -12.73
CA LEU A 539 -1.13 -15.26 -14.01
C LEU A 539 0.28 -15.43 -14.59
N GLY A 540 1.18 -14.44 -14.42
CA GLY A 540 2.58 -14.49 -14.86
C GLY A 540 3.52 -15.37 -14.00
N HIS A 541 3.07 -15.85 -12.84
CA HIS A 541 3.74 -16.91 -12.07
C HIS A 541 3.11 -18.27 -12.38
N LEU A 542 1.78 -18.36 -12.45
CA LEU A 542 1.07 -19.63 -12.65
C LEU A 542 1.17 -20.18 -14.08
N ARG A 543 1.23 -19.32 -15.12
CA ARG A 543 1.25 -19.75 -16.53
C ARG A 543 2.60 -20.26 -17.02
N THR A 544 3.65 -20.13 -16.22
CA THR A 544 5.02 -20.48 -16.61
C THR A 544 5.54 -21.76 -15.95
N THR A 545 4.86 -22.27 -14.92
CA THR A 545 5.02 -23.64 -14.42
C THR A 545 4.31 -24.65 -15.34
N PRO A 546 5.01 -25.51 -16.11
CA PRO A 546 4.37 -26.38 -17.09
C PRO A 546 3.77 -27.64 -16.46
N SER A 547 2.55 -27.55 -15.94
CA SER A 547 1.80 -28.71 -15.43
C SER A 547 1.18 -29.55 -16.57
N PRO A 548 1.39 -30.89 -16.62
CA PRO A 548 0.82 -31.76 -17.63
C PRO A 548 -0.66 -32.08 -17.32
N ARG A 549 -1.58 -31.17 -17.70
CA ARG A 549 -3.05 -31.23 -17.53
C ARG A 549 -3.63 -32.60 -17.09
N PRO A 550 -3.84 -32.81 -15.78
CA PRO A 550 -4.71 -33.86 -15.26
C PRO A 550 -6.11 -33.27 -15.03
N THR A 551 -7.13 -33.82 -15.68
CA THR A 551 -8.52 -33.39 -15.49
C THR A 551 -8.97 -33.68 -14.04
N LEU A 552 -9.52 -32.67 -13.35
CA LEU A 552 -10.12 -32.83 -12.03
C LEU A 552 -11.16 -33.96 -12.10
N THR A 553 -11.01 -34.99 -11.27
CA THR A 553 -11.73 -36.26 -11.47
C THR A 553 -13.01 -36.29 -10.66
N LEU A 554 -14.03 -35.57 -11.13
CA LEU A 554 -15.38 -35.64 -10.57
C LEU A 554 -15.95 -37.08 -10.69
N PRO A 555 -16.65 -37.60 -9.66
CA PRO A 555 -17.37 -38.86 -9.77
C PRO A 555 -18.52 -38.72 -10.80
N PRO A 556 -18.81 -39.77 -11.60
CA PRO A 556 -19.74 -39.65 -12.71
C PRO A 556 -21.19 -39.42 -12.25
N SER A 557 -21.71 -38.23 -12.53
CA SER A 557 -23.14 -37.93 -12.41
C SER A 557 -23.97 -38.83 -13.34
N LYS A 558 -25.20 -39.15 -12.93
CA LYS A 558 -26.10 -40.07 -13.67
C LYS A 558 -27.16 -39.31 -14.45
N ALA A 559 -27.39 -39.79 -15.68
CA ALA A 559 -28.33 -39.31 -16.70
C ALA A 559 -27.86 -38.03 -17.45
N ALA A 560 -28.12 -37.85 -18.75
CA ALA A 560 -28.88 -38.67 -19.70
C ALA A 560 -28.22 -38.76 -21.11
N THR A 561 -28.72 -39.65 -21.96
CA THR A 561 -28.09 -40.08 -23.23
C THR A 561 -28.61 -39.33 -24.47
N GLY A 562 -27.76 -39.00 -25.45
CA GLY A 562 -28.23 -38.57 -26.79
C GLY A 562 -27.18 -38.08 -27.81
N THR A 563 -26.90 -38.91 -28.82
CA THR A 563 -26.23 -38.68 -30.13
C THR A 563 -26.69 -37.38 -30.85
N SER A 564 -25.95 -36.72 -31.77
CA SER A 564 -25.10 -37.27 -32.84
C SER A 564 -24.10 -36.27 -33.48
N GLU A 565 -23.12 -36.80 -34.21
CA GLU A 565 -22.04 -36.09 -34.96
C GLU A 565 -22.48 -35.51 -36.33
N SER A 566 -21.69 -34.56 -36.87
CA SER A 566 -21.34 -34.48 -38.31
C SER A 566 -20.08 -33.60 -38.55
N THR A 567 -19.44 -33.75 -39.71
CA THR A 567 -18.06 -33.28 -40.04
C THR A 567 -18.03 -32.39 -41.31
N SER A 568 -16.84 -31.89 -41.70
CA SER A 568 -16.46 -31.27 -43.01
C SER A 568 -16.73 -29.74 -43.14
N GLU A 569 -15.99 -28.89 -43.87
CA GLU A 569 -14.59 -28.85 -44.38
C GLU A 569 -14.35 -27.46 -45.06
N LYS A 570 -13.10 -27.09 -45.41
CA LYS A 570 -12.71 -25.83 -46.11
C LYS A 570 -12.07 -26.23 -47.47
N PRO A 571 -12.06 -25.42 -48.59
CA PRO A 571 -11.28 -24.17 -48.65
C PRO A 571 -11.58 -23.09 -49.75
N THR A 572 -11.04 -21.86 -49.59
CA THR A 572 -10.54 -20.91 -50.65
C THR A 572 -11.49 -20.35 -51.76
N THR A 573 -11.25 -19.25 -52.53
CA THR A 573 -10.15 -18.23 -52.70
C THR A 573 -10.72 -16.87 -53.23
N PRO A 574 -9.96 -15.74 -53.31
CA PRO A 574 -10.39 -14.39 -53.77
C PRO A 574 -10.02 -14.09 -55.26
N PRO A 575 -10.11 -12.83 -55.80
CA PRO A 575 -8.99 -11.86 -55.69
C PRO A 575 -9.27 -10.32 -55.90
N ALA A 576 -8.21 -9.49 -55.74
CA ALA A 576 -7.87 -8.25 -56.49
C ALA A 576 -8.69 -6.92 -56.35
N SER A 577 -8.19 -5.70 -56.67
CA SER A 577 -6.80 -5.10 -56.70
C SER A 577 -6.85 -3.57 -57.06
N SER A 578 -5.67 -2.89 -57.08
CA SER A 578 -5.30 -1.60 -57.71
C SER A 578 -5.36 -0.27 -56.89
N ALA A 579 -4.53 0.72 -57.25
CA ALA A 579 -4.17 1.89 -56.41
C ALA A 579 -3.55 3.11 -57.16
N SER A 580 -3.76 4.32 -56.59
CA SER A 580 -2.89 5.55 -56.64
C SER A 580 -2.57 6.19 -58.02
N PRO A 581 -1.80 7.32 -58.15
CA PRO A 581 -1.31 8.36 -57.20
C PRO A 581 -1.60 9.84 -57.67
N VAL A 582 -0.79 10.84 -57.22
CA VAL A 582 -0.47 12.21 -57.78
C VAL A 582 -1.04 13.45 -57.03
N ARG A 583 -0.40 14.65 -56.88
CA ARG A 583 0.99 15.11 -56.55
C ARG A 583 1.07 16.69 -56.52
N GLU A 584 1.69 17.32 -55.49
CA GLU A 584 2.27 18.72 -55.43
C GLU A 584 1.33 19.96 -55.69
N ALA A 585 1.65 21.25 -55.39
CA ALA A 585 2.49 21.91 -54.34
C ALA A 585 2.29 23.48 -54.31
N GLY A 586 2.63 24.14 -53.18
CA GLY A 586 2.90 25.60 -53.04
C GLY A 586 1.70 26.59 -52.95
N ALA A 587 1.85 27.90 -52.64
CA ALA A 587 2.91 28.68 -51.94
C ALA A 587 2.46 30.15 -51.62
N SER A 588 3.17 30.81 -50.67
CA SER A 588 3.28 32.28 -50.36
C SER A 588 2.14 33.18 -49.80
N GLU A 589 2.45 33.76 -48.63
CA GLU A 589 2.37 35.20 -48.24
C GLU A 589 1.05 35.95 -47.87
N ALA A 590 1.24 37.15 -47.30
CA ALA A 590 0.32 37.93 -46.43
C ALA A 590 0.08 39.36 -47.03
N PRO A 591 -0.29 40.48 -46.33
CA PRO A 591 -0.58 40.75 -44.90
C PRO A 591 -1.81 41.69 -44.61
N VAL A 592 -1.89 42.32 -43.41
CA VAL A 592 -2.43 43.70 -43.07
C VAL A 592 -3.46 43.85 -41.91
N ARG A 593 -2.97 44.39 -40.77
CA ARG A 593 -3.54 45.36 -39.76
C ARG A 593 -4.74 45.06 -38.81
N ARG A 594 -4.40 45.09 -37.51
CA ARG A 594 -4.94 45.92 -36.38
C ARG A 594 -6.45 45.87 -35.97
N ASN A 595 -6.71 45.25 -34.81
CA ASN A 595 -7.23 45.79 -33.51
C ASN A 595 -8.03 47.13 -33.46
N PRO A 596 -8.91 47.37 -32.44
CA PRO A 596 -9.22 46.55 -31.24
C PRO A 596 -10.72 46.46 -30.82
N SER A 597 -11.04 45.63 -29.81
CA SER A 597 -11.95 46.00 -28.70
C SER A 597 -11.89 44.98 -27.54
N LEU A 598 -12.40 45.36 -26.35
CA LEU A 598 -12.43 44.51 -25.14
C LEU A 598 -13.86 44.07 -24.81
N SER A 599 -14.06 42.92 -24.15
CA SER A 599 -14.57 42.91 -22.75
C SER A 599 -14.71 41.50 -22.12
N ARG A 600 -14.66 41.47 -20.77
CA ARG A 600 -15.25 40.46 -19.85
C ARG A 600 -14.80 38.99 -19.96
N GLY A 601 -13.93 38.56 -19.02
CA GLY A 601 -13.62 37.13 -18.79
C GLY A 601 -12.87 36.77 -17.49
N VAL A 602 -12.65 37.70 -16.56
CA VAL A 602 -11.78 37.46 -15.39
C VAL A 602 -12.58 36.95 -14.18
N LEU A 603 -12.74 35.62 -14.10
CA LEU A 603 -13.03 34.93 -12.83
C LEU A 603 -12.47 33.49 -12.74
N GLY A 604 -12.15 32.82 -13.85
CA GLY A 604 -11.68 31.42 -13.83
C GLY A 604 -10.18 31.20 -13.55
N VAL A 605 -9.33 32.21 -13.76
CA VAL A 605 -7.85 32.03 -13.84
C VAL A 605 -7.21 31.64 -12.49
N GLY A 606 -7.79 32.07 -11.36
CA GLY A 606 -7.20 31.86 -10.04
C GLY A 606 -7.19 30.39 -9.57
N VAL A 607 -8.21 29.61 -9.93
CA VAL A 607 -8.31 28.19 -9.56
C VAL A 607 -7.41 27.34 -10.48
N LEU A 608 -7.42 27.63 -11.78
CA LEU A 608 -6.63 26.90 -12.77
C LEU A 608 -5.12 27.03 -12.50
N ALA A 609 -4.65 28.20 -12.06
CA ALA A 609 -3.25 28.40 -11.70
C ALA A 609 -2.80 27.54 -10.51
N ALA A 610 -3.63 27.35 -9.49
CA ALA A 610 -3.31 26.50 -8.35
C ALA A 610 -3.24 25.01 -8.74
N VAL A 611 -4.19 24.54 -9.56
CA VAL A 611 -4.20 23.17 -10.08
C VAL A 611 -2.99 22.90 -10.99
N LEU A 612 -2.64 23.84 -11.88
CA LEU A 612 -1.49 23.68 -12.77
C LEU A 612 -0.15 23.68 -12.05
N ILE A 613 -0.01 24.39 -10.91
CA ILE A 613 1.18 24.29 -10.06
C ILE A 613 1.26 22.90 -9.40
N LEU A 614 0.13 22.37 -8.91
CA LEU A 614 0.08 21.03 -8.30
C LEU A 614 0.42 19.93 -9.31
N VAL A 615 -0.18 19.98 -10.51
CA VAL A 615 0.11 19.06 -11.62
C VAL A 615 1.54 19.21 -12.13
N GLY A 616 2.07 20.45 -12.16
CA GLY A 616 3.46 20.72 -12.56
C GLY A 616 4.50 20.07 -11.63
N VAL A 617 4.22 19.96 -10.33
CA VAL A 617 5.10 19.25 -9.38
C VAL A 617 5.09 17.74 -9.65
N VAL A 618 3.92 17.15 -9.93
CA VAL A 618 3.82 15.72 -10.29
C VAL A 618 4.54 15.42 -11.61
N ALA A 619 4.33 16.25 -12.63
CA ALA A 619 4.93 16.07 -13.96
C ALA A 619 6.46 16.23 -14.02
N VAL A 620 7.07 16.86 -13.02
CA VAL A 620 8.55 16.98 -12.92
C VAL A 620 9.19 15.70 -12.35
N PHE A 621 8.43 14.87 -11.62
CA PHE A 621 8.91 13.61 -11.05
C PHE A 621 8.34 12.35 -11.73
N GLY A 622 7.35 12.48 -12.63
CA GLY A 622 6.67 11.37 -13.30
C GLY A 622 6.96 11.25 -14.80
N LEU A 623 7.79 10.26 -15.16
CA LEU A 623 7.91 9.62 -16.48
C LEU A 623 8.38 10.45 -17.70
N ARG A 624 9.34 9.88 -18.45
CA ARG A 624 9.57 10.16 -19.87
C ARG A 624 9.57 8.85 -20.66
N PRO A 625 8.82 8.73 -21.78
CA PRO A 625 9.05 7.68 -22.76
C PRO A 625 10.30 7.98 -23.59
N VAL A 626 10.98 6.93 -24.06
CA VAL A 626 12.07 6.98 -25.05
C VAL A 626 11.94 5.78 -25.99
N ASP A 627 12.10 6.01 -27.29
CA ASP A 627 11.79 5.06 -28.35
C ASP A 627 12.79 3.90 -28.51
N GLY A 628 12.30 2.77 -28.99
CA GLY A 628 13.04 1.49 -29.02
C GLY A 628 14.11 1.35 -30.12
N HIS A 629 15.14 0.57 -29.82
CA HIS A 629 16.22 0.09 -30.70
C HIS A 629 16.58 -1.38 -30.29
N PRO A 630 17.45 -2.12 -30.99
CA PRO A 630 17.06 -3.11 -32.00
C PRO A 630 17.19 -4.57 -31.50
N THR A 631 16.68 -5.52 -32.29
CA THR A 631 16.83 -6.97 -32.04
C THR A 631 18.29 -7.43 -32.08
N ALA A 632 18.76 -8.02 -30.98
CA ALA A 632 20.05 -8.72 -30.89
C ALA A 632 19.92 -10.22 -31.23
N ALA A 633 21.05 -10.89 -31.47
CA ALA A 633 21.10 -12.24 -32.03
C ALA A 633 20.89 -13.38 -31.01
N THR A 634 20.48 -14.55 -31.52
CA THR A 634 20.14 -15.76 -30.75
C THR A 634 21.36 -16.36 -30.03
N ALA A 635 21.33 -16.33 -28.69
CA ALA A 635 22.16 -17.17 -27.83
C ALA A 635 21.53 -18.58 -27.67
N PRO A 636 22.31 -19.63 -27.32
CA PRO A 636 21.75 -20.94 -27.03
C PRO A 636 20.81 -20.88 -25.81
N SER A 637 19.72 -21.64 -25.85
CA SER A 637 18.72 -21.69 -24.77
C SER A 637 19.33 -22.30 -23.49
N PRO A 638 19.15 -21.66 -22.32
CA PRO A 638 19.61 -22.23 -21.05
C PRO A 638 18.75 -23.42 -20.62
N VAL A 639 19.30 -24.25 -19.73
CA VAL A 639 18.61 -25.41 -19.15
C VAL A 639 18.05 -25.02 -17.79
N THR A 640 16.74 -25.19 -17.60
CA THR A 640 16.04 -24.86 -16.34
C THR A 640 15.85 -26.12 -15.49
N ILE A 641 16.21 -26.04 -14.21
CA ILE A 641 16.13 -27.14 -13.24
C ILE A 641 15.25 -26.67 -12.07
N PRO A 642 14.05 -27.25 -11.87
CA PRO A 642 13.13 -26.78 -10.82
C PRO A 642 13.61 -27.20 -9.43
N VAL A 643 13.69 -26.22 -8.52
CA VAL A 643 13.88 -26.43 -7.08
C VAL A 643 12.71 -25.81 -6.31
N LYS A 644 12.59 -26.04 -5.00
CA LYS A 644 11.39 -25.63 -4.23
C LYS A 644 11.39 -24.17 -3.77
N THR A 645 12.53 -23.64 -3.33
CA THR A 645 12.82 -22.23 -2.98
C THR A 645 14.34 -22.04 -2.88
N THR A 646 14.88 -20.83 -3.02
CA THR A 646 16.19 -20.43 -2.46
C THR A 646 16.47 -18.92 -2.59
N ASN A 647 17.59 -18.47 -1.99
CA ASN A 647 18.35 -17.26 -2.37
C ASN A 647 19.86 -17.56 -2.62
N LEU A 648 20.33 -18.81 -2.47
CA LEU A 648 21.75 -19.19 -2.38
C LEU A 648 22.05 -20.55 -3.06
N VAL A 649 23.15 -20.59 -3.81
CA VAL A 649 23.62 -21.76 -4.58
C VAL A 649 25.11 -22.03 -4.35
N THR A 650 25.51 -23.30 -4.28
CA THR A 650 26.92 -23.71 -4.31
C THR A 650 27.13 -25.01 -5.10
N VAL A 651 28.35 -25.25 -5.59
CA VAL A 651 28.69 -26.35 -6.51
C VAL A 651 29.80 -27.20 -5.90
N SER A 652 29.72 -28.53 -6.02
CA SER A 652 30.80 -29.43 -5.60
C SER A 652 32.06 -29.28 -6.45
N GLN A 653 33.22 -29.60 -5.87
CA GLN A 653 34.53 -29.46 -6.53
C GLN A 653 34.71 -30.36 -7.76
N ASP A 654 33.98 -31.48 -7.84
CA ASP A 654 33.92 -32.35 -9.02
C ASP A 654 32.95 -31.83 -10.11
N GLY A 655 32.24 -30.73 -9.85
CA GLY A 655 31.23 -30.14 -10.73
C GLY A 655 29.95 -30.96 -10.88
N ARG A 656 29.83 -32.10 -10.18
CA ARG A 656 28.72 -33.05 -10.35
C ARG A 656 27.44 -32.65 -9.63
N TRP A 657 27.55 -31.95 -8.50
CA TRP A 657 26.43 -31.67 -7.62
C TRP A 657 26.27 -30.17 -7.41
N VAL A 658 25.04 -29.67 -7.51
CA VAL A 658 24.67 -28.31 -7.10
C VAL A 658 23.74 -28.40 -5.90
N TYR A 659 24.06 -27.64 -4.86
CA TYR A 659 23.34 -27.57 -3.59
C TYR A 659 22.66 -26.22 -3.47
N VAL A 660 21.38 -26.24 -3.13
CA VAL A 660 20.49 -25.08 -3.28
C VAL A 660 19.62 -24.95 -2.03
N ALA A 661 19.78 -23.86 -1.26
CA ALA A 661 19.23 -23.73 0.08
C ALA A 661 17.84 -23.06 0.11
N GLY A 662 16.78 -23.83 0.27
CA GLY A 662 15.45 -23.31 0.60
C GLY A 662 15.34 -22.86 2.05
N TYR A 663 14.16 -22.37 2.44
CA TYR A 663 13.93 -21.82 3.79
C TYR A 663 14.19 -22.81 4.94
N ASN A 664 13.97 -24.10 4.73
CA ASN A 664 14.10 -25.17 5.72
C ASN A 664 14.51 -26.52 5.10
N GLU A 665 15.11 -26.49 3.90
CA GLU A 665 15.58 -27.67 3.17
C GLU A 665 16.71 -27.31 2.20
N VAL A 666 17.54 -28.28 1.82
CA VAL A 666 18.52 -28.15 0.73
C VAL A 666 18.17 -29.13 -0.39
N SER A 667 17.98 -28.60 -1.60
CA SER A 667 17.84 -29.40 -2.82
C SER A 667 19.23 -29.80 -3.37
N VAL A 668 19.36 -31.05 -3.81
CA VAL A 668 20.61 -31.64 -4.35
C VAL A 668 20.40 -32.02 -5.83
N VAL A 669 20.99 -31.26 -6.74
CA VAL A 669 20.89 -31.43 -8.19
C VAL A 669 22.09 -32.22 -8.72
N ASP A 670 21.88 -33.23 -9.57
CA ASP A 670 22.94 -33.86 -10.38
C ASP A 670 23.09 -33.11 -11.71
N THR A 671 24.29 -32.62 -12.02
CA THR A 671 24.59 -31.81 -13.21
C THR A 671 24.80 -32.64 -14.49
N THR A 672 24.79 -33.97 -14.38
CA THR A 672 24.87 -34.89 -15.53
C THR A 672 23.49 -35.27 -16.07
N THR A 673 22.45 -35.20 -15.23
CA THR A 673 21.05 -35.39 -15.63
C THR A 673 20.21 -34.11 -15.58
N ASP A 674 20.73 -33.04 -14.95
CA ASP A 674 20.06 -31.76 -14.73
C ASP A 674 18.72 -31.91 -13.99
N THR A 675 18.73 -32.69 -12.91
CA THR A 675 17.57 -33.01 -12.08
C THR A 675 17.88 -32.96 -10.59
N VAL A 676 16.91 -32.55 -9.77
CA VAL A 676 16.94 -32.76 -8.31
C VAL A 676 16.90 -34.26 -8.02
N THR A 677 17.88 -34.76 -7.27
CA THR A 677 18.05 -36.18 -6.89
C THR A 677 17.83 -36.44 -5.40
N ALA A 678 17.81 -35.40 -4.57
CA ALA A 678 17.39 -35.44 -3.18
C ALA A 678 16.96 -34.05 -2.69
N VAL A 679 16.17 -34.03 -1.63
CA VAL A 679 15.86 -32.83 -0.83
C VAL A 679 16.09 -33.23 0.63
N ILE A 680 16.85 -32.42 1.37
CA ILE A 680 17.30 -32.74 2.74
C ILE A 680 16.78 -31.63 3.65
N GLU A 681 15.91 -31.97 4.61
CA GLU A 681 15.38 -31.01 5.59
C GLU A 681 16.50 -30.48 6.50
N VAL A 682 16.45 -29.18 6.82
CA VAL A 682 17.40 -28.50 7.73
C VAL A 682 16.65 -27.62 8.74
N PRO A 683 17.29 -27.26 9.88
CA PRO A 683 16.71 -26.29 10.81
C PRO A 683 16.39 -24.93 10.17
N TRP A 684 15.63 -24.10 10.87
CA TRP A 684 14.98 -22.91 10.32
C TRP A 684 15.96 -21.88 9.71
N ALA A 685 15.59 -21.38 8.53
CA ALA A 685 16.26 -20.31 7.79
C ALA A 685 17.74 -20.60 7.47
N ALA A 686 17.98 -21.43 6.44
CA ALA A 686 19.32 -21.61 5.88
C ALA A 686 19.85 -20.31 5.22
N ARG A 687 20.87 -19.69 5.82
CA ARG A 687 21.47 -18.40 5.41
C ARG A 687 22.91 -18.51 4.90
N GLY A 688 23.52 -19.69 4.95
CA GLY A 688 24.86 -19.92 4.40
C GLY A 688 25.07 -21.37 3.99
N LEU A 689 25.81 -21.59 2.89
CA LEU A 689 26.23 -22.89 2.40
C LEU A 689 27.75 -22.93 2.17
N ALA A 690 28.41 -23.99 2.63
CA ALA A 690 29.80 -24.32 2.27
C ALA A 690 29.93 -25.83 2.04
N ILE A 691 30.72 -26.26 1.05
CA ILE A 691 30.99 -27.67 0.78
C ILE A 691 32.48 -27.99 1.03
N SER A 692 32.76 -29.15 1.61
CA SER A 692 34.13 -29.59 1.89
C SER A 692 34.97 -29.74 0.61
N PRO A 693 36.31 -29.53 0.68
CA PRO A 693 37.20 -29.71 -0.47
C PRO A 693 37.18 -31.11 -1.10
N ASP A 694 36.86 -32.14 -0.31
CA ASP A 694 36.67 -33.53 -0.77
C ASP A 694 35.24 -33.82 -1.29
N GLY A 695 34.32 -32.86 -1.20
CA GLY A 695 32.92 -33.00 -1.60
C GLY A 695 32.06 -33.88 -0.68
N ALA A 696 32.61 -34.47 0.38
CA ALA A 696 31.94 -35.45 1.23
C ALA A 696 30.91 -34.85 2.23
N ARG A 697 31.02 -33.56 2.55
CA ARG A 697 30.15 -32.88 3.51
C ARG A 697 29.70 -31.51 3.01
N LEU A 698 28.40 -31.25 3.09
CA LEU A 698 27.83 -29.91 2.98
C LEU A 698 27.58 -29.36 4.40
N TYR A 699 27.89 -28.09 4.61
CA TYR A 699 27.64 -27.35 5.84
C TYR A 699 26.62 -26.25 5.58
N VAL A 700 25.63 -26.17 6.47
CA VAL A 700 24.50 -25.25 6.35
C VAL A 700 24.42 -24.43 7.63
N ASN A 701 24.52 -23.11 7.50
CA ASN A 701 24.30 -22.20 8.63
C ASN A 701 22.82 -21.81 8.66
N THR A 702 22.16 -22.05 9.79
CA THR A 702 20.73 -21.84 10.03
C THR A 702 20.53 -20.95 11.25
N ASP A 703 19.40 -20.26 11.40
CA ASP A 703 19.16 -19.40 12.57
C ASP A 703 19.15 -20.19 13.89
N GLU A 704 18.96 -21.52 13.86
CA GLU A 704 19.10 -22.40 15.03
C GLU A 704 20.54 -22.89 15.28
N GLY A 705 21.44 -22.87 14.29
CA GLY A 705 22.79 -23.40 14.43
C GLY A 705 23.53 -23.73 13.12
N LEU A 706 24.76 -24.21 13.25
CA LEU A 706 25.54 -24.79 12.14
C LEU A 706 25.33 -26.30 12.10
N VAL A 707 24.88 -26.83 10.96
CA VAL A 707 24.71 -28.28 10.74
C VAL A 707 25.58 -28.80 9.59
N ALA A 708 25.92 -30.08 9.65
CA ALA A 708 26.63 -30.83 8.61
C ALA A 708 25.76 -31.93 8.01
N ILE A 709 25.86 -32.12 6.70
CA ILE A 709 25.15 -33.12 5.92
C ILE A 709 26.18 -33.93 5.15
N ASP A 710 26.14 -35.26 5.30
CA ASP A 710 26.95 -36.17 4.49
C ASP A 710 26.35 -36.27 3.07
N THR A 711 27.13 -35.92 2.05
CA THR A 711 26.64 -35.79 0.66
C THR A 711 26.39 -37.14 -0.01
N THR A 712 26.99 -38.21 0.53
CA THR A 712 26.94 -39.57 -0.02
C THR A 712 25.76 -40.37 0.50
N THR A 713 25.46 -40.23 1.79
CA THR A 713 24.36 -40.92 2.49
C THR A 713 23.10 -40.07 2.57
N ARG A 714 23.22 -38.74 2.49
CA ARG A 714 22.10 -37.77 2.43
C ARG A 714 21.12 -37.88 3.61
N THR A 715 21.65 -38.26 4.77
CA THR A 715 20.89 -38.41 6.02
C THR A 715 20.50 -37.06 6.60
N ALA A 716 19.67 -37.09 7.66
CA ALA A 716 19.35 -35.92 8.47
C ALA A 716 20.63 -35.17 8.92
N PRO A 717 20.60 -33.83 9.03
CA PRO A 717 21.78 -33.05 9.41
C PRO A 717 22.25 -33.33 10.83
N VAL A 718 23.57 -33.30 11.03
CA VAL A 718 24.23 -33.41 12.34
C VAL A 718 24.60 -32.01 12.83
N PRO A 719 24.18 -31.57 14.02
CA PRO A 719 24.57 -30.26 14.55
C PRO A 719 26.06 -30.24 14.93
N LEU A 720 26.74 -29.14 14.56
CA LEU A 720 28.14 -28.84 14.91
C LEU A 720 28.27 -27.67 15.90
N ALA A 721 27.33 -26.73 15.82
CA ALA A 721 27.14 -25.63 16.76
C ALA A 721 25.66 -25.24 16.82
N THR A 722 25.23 -24.64 17.92
CA THR A 722 23.87 -24.16 18.15
C THR A 722 23.97 -22.71 18.59
N TRP A 723 23.18 -21.83 17.98
CA TRP A 723 23.12 -20.43 18.36
C TRP A 723 22.18 -20.23 19.54
N THR A 724 22.32 -19.15 20.32
CA THR A 724 21.27 -18.84 21.32
C THR A 724 20.01 -18.37 20.59
N GLY A 725 18.83 -18.55 21.20
CA GLY A 725 17.54 -18.36 20.53
C GLY A 725 17.24 -16.95 20.01
N ASP A 726 18.09 -15.98 20.35
CA ASP A 726 18.04 -14.59 19.93
C ASP A 726 19.16 -14.26 18.92
N GLU A 727 19.53 -15.19 18.03
CA GLU A 727 20.59 -15.01 17.01
C GLU A 727 20.15 -15.30 15.56
N LEU A 728 20.82 -14.66 14.61
CA LEU A 728 20.68 -14.80 13.16
C LEU A 728 21.97 -15.39 12.57
N ALA A 729 21.83 -16.34 11.65
CA ALA A 729 22.94 -16.88 10.89
C ALA A 729 23.41 -15.91 9.79
N GLY A 730 24.73 -15.89 9.57
CA GLY A 730 25.38 -15.22 8.46
C GLY A 730 26.06 -16.23 7.51
N PRO A 731 27.00 -15.78 6.67
CA PRO A 731 27.77 -16.66 5.81
C PRO A 731 28.57 -17.71 6.61
N VAL A 732 28.84 -18.85 5.96
CA VAL A 732 29.76 -19.88 6.44
C VAL A 732 30.84 -20.14 5.40
N LEU A 733 32.08 -20.28 5.85
CA LEU A 733 33.26 -20.54 5.03
C LEU A 733 33.98 -21.79 5.55
N ILE A 734 34.63 -22.54 4.67
CA ILE A 734 35.52 -23.64 5.03
C ILE A 734 36.95 -23.34 4.54
N ALA A 735 37.94 -23.69 5.35
CA ALA A 735 39.35 -23.58 4.96
C ALA A 735 39.68 -24.52 3.79
N PRO A 736 40.60 -24.16 2.88
CA PRO A 736 41.03 -25.02 1.77
C PRO A 736 41.63 -26.37 2.19
N ASP A 737 42.09 -26.50 3.45
CA ASP A 737 42.56 -27.76 4.03
C ASP A 737 41.42 -28.69 4.50
N GLY A 738 40.18 -28.20 4.51
CA GLY A 738 38.98 -28.92 4.95
C GLY A 738 38.86 -29.11 6.47
N ARG A 739 39.74 -28.53 7.28
CA ARG A 739 39.85 -28.83 8.73
C ARG A 739 39.10 -27.84 9.63
N ARG A 740 38.93 -26.59 9.18
CA ARG A 740 38.25 -25.53 9.94
C ARG A 740 37.08 -24.95 9.17
N LEU A 741 35.96 -24.80 9.86
CA LEU A 741 34.80 -24.02 9.44
C LEU A 741 34.74 -22.72 10.22
N TYR A 742 34.22 -21.68 9.57
CA TYR A 742 34.03 -20.34 10.11
C TYR A 742 32.59 -19.93 9.82
N ALA A 743 31.73 -19.95 10.83
CA ALA A 743 30.32 -19.57 10.71
C ALA A 743 30.10 -18.22 11.40
N VAL A 744 29.57 -17.24 10.66
CA VAL A 744 29.21 -15.92 11.21
C VAL A 744 27.79 -16.01 11.80
N HIS A 745 27.59 -15.39 12.96
CA HIS A 745 26.30 -15.30 13.65
C HIS A 745 26.20 -13.98 14.46
N ALA A 746 24.96 -13.52 14.69
CA ALA A 746 24.69 -12.17 15.16
C ALA A 746 23.38 -12.07 15.97
N PRO A 747 23.33 -11.32 17.09
CA PRO A 747 22.07 -11.14 17.85
C PRO A 747 20.92 -10.50 17.04
N VAL A 748 19.73 -11.10 17.14
CA VAL A 748 18.47 -10.69 16.49
C VAL A 748 18.06 -9.29 16.94
N GLY A 749 17.78 -8.42 15.97
CA GLY A 749 17.04 -7.18 16.19
C GLY A 749 17.47 -6.06 15.25
N TYR A 750 16.51 -5.24 14.84
CA TYR A 750 16.78 -4.11 13.95
C TYR A 750 17.69 -3.08 14.65
N GLY A 751 18.95 -3.04 14.22
CA GLY A 751 19.95 -2.08 14.69
C GLY A 751 20.88 -2.57 15.81
N THR A 752 20.73 -3.80 16.32
CA THR A 752 21.48 -4.34 17.47
C THR A 752 22.98 -4.01 17.45
N THR A 753 23.46 -3.45 18.54
CA THR A 753 24.89 -3.33 18.88
C THR A 753 25.18 -4.37 19.96
N GLY A 754 25.38 -5.61 19.53
CA GLY A 754 25.85 -6.71 20.34
C GLY A 754 27.01 -7.37 19.60
N PRO A 755 28.04 -7.87 20.32
CA PRO A 755 29.26 -8.36 19.71
C PRO A 755 28.96 -9.55 18.82
N ARG A 756 29.00 -9.33 17.50
CA ARG A 756 28.85 -10.38 16.52
C ARG A 756 30.05 -11.33 16.61
N SER A 757 29.83 -12.58 16.26
CA SER A 757 30.82 -13.62 16.45
C SER A 757 30.99 -14.45 15.19
N MET A 758 32.23 -14.90 14.99
CA MET A 758 32.55 -15.95 14.04
C MET A 758 33.00 -17.17 14.84
N THR A 759 32.11 -18.15 14.98
CA THR A 759 32.45 -19.42 15.62
C THR A 759 33.30 -20.25 14.68
N VAL A 760 34.46 -20.68 15.17
CA VAL A 760 35.39 -21.57 14.50
C VAL A 760 35.12 -23.00 14.95
N VAL A 761 34.81 -23.88 14.02
CA VAL A 761 34.50 -25.30 14.26
C VAL A 761 35.60 -26.17 13.65
N ASP A 762 36.14 -27.12 14.42
CA ASP A 762 37.04 -28.13 13.89
C ASP A 762 36.23 -29.29 13.29
N VAL A 763 36.48 -29.57 12.01
CA VAL A 763 35.72 -30.53 11.18
C VAL A 763 35.98 -31.99 11.58
N VAL A 764 37.11 -32.27 12.24
CA VAL A 764 37.51 -33.60 12.71
C VAL A 764 36.97 -33.86 14.11
N ALA A 765 36.99 -32.85 14.99
CA ALA A 765 36.36 -32.91 16.31
C ALA A 765 34.83 -32.82 16.26
N GLY A 766 34.27 -32.17 15.22
CA GLY A 766 32.83 -31.97 15.06
C GLY A 766 32.22 -30.94 16.02
N ALA A 767 33.01 -29.98 16.50
CA ALA A 767 32.61 -29.05 17.55
C ALA A 767 33.28 -27.67 17.42
N ALA A 768 32.65 -26.65 17.99
CA ALA A 768 33.24 -25.32 18.16
C ALA A 768 34.52 -25.38 19.02
N VAL A 769 35.60 -24.77 18.52
CA VAL A 769 36.93 -24.72 19.15
C VAL A 769 37.42 -23.31 19.49
N ALA A 770 36.84 -22.29 18.86
CA ALA A 770 37.06 -20.88 19.21
C ALA A 770 35.86 -20.03 18.78
N ALA A 771 35.74 -18.82 19.33
CA ALA A 771 34.87 -17.77 18.83
C ALA A 771 35.72 -16.51 18.60
N ILE A 772 35.62 -15.92 17.42
CA ILE A 772 36.32 -14.67 17.08
C ILE A 772 35.33 -13.52 17.28
N PRO A 773 35.57 -12.61 18.24
CA PRO A 773 34.71 -11.45 18.41
C PRO A 773 34.89 -10.48 17.25
N LEU A 774 33.78 -10.03 16.68
CA LEU A 774 33.68 -9.05 15.62
C LEU A 774 33.11 -7.74 16.21
N ASP A 775 33.26 -6.63 15.49
CA ASP A 775 32.64 -5.36 15.87
C ASP A 775 31.11 -5.31 15.57
N ASP A 776 30.44 -4.26 16.04
CA ASP A 776 28.99 -4.04 15.86
C ASP A 776 28.55 -3.79 14.39
N SER A 777 29.47 -3.83 13.40
CA SER A 777 29.31 -3.31 12.03
C SER A 777 29.72 -4.26 10.88
N VAL A 778 29.57 -5.58 11.06
CA VAL A 778 30.08 -6.68 10.18
C VAL A 778 29.08 -7.86 10.19
N VAL A 779 28.50 -8.50 9.16
CA VAL A 779 28.29 -8.28 7.70
C VAL A 779 27.06 -9.09 7.23
N ASP A 780 26.53 -8.81 6.03
CA ASP A 780 25.69 -9.71 5.23
C ASP A 780 26.45 -10.49 4.13
N GLY A 781 27.75 -10.78 4.33
CA GLY A 781 28.62 -11.43 3.33
C GLY A 781 30.08 -11.58 3.78
N ALA A 782 30.77 -12.61 3.30
CA ALA A 782 32.17 -12.90 3.66
C ALA A 782 32.87 -13.68 2.55
N GLN A 783 34.21 -13.59 2.46
CA GLN A 783 35.00 -14.38 1.51
C GLN A 783 36.37 -14.77 2.10
N MET A 784 36.92 -15.93 1.77
CA MET A 784 38.24 -16.39 2.22
C MET A 784 39.30 -16.22 1.11
N SER A 785 40.55 -15.96 1.48
CA SER A 785 41.68 -15.93 0.54
C SER A 785 41.96 -17.33 -0.05
N PRO A 786 42.51 -17.44 -1.28
CA PRO A 786 42.77 -18.74 -1.92
C PRO A 786 43.78 -19.63 -1.18
N ASP A 787 44.64 -19.06 -0.33
CA ASP A 787 45.56 -19.77 0.55
C ASP A 787 44.94 -20.17 1.91
N GLY A 788 43.73 -19.69 2.20
CA GLY A 788 43.01 -19.92 3.45
C GLY A 788 43.52 -19.11 4.64
N HIS A 789 44.50 -18.21 4.48
CA HIS A 789 45.12 -17.47 5.59
C HIS A 789 44.30 -16.27 6.09
N ASN A 790 43.41 -15.72 5.27
CA ASN A 790 42.63 -14.53 5.58
C ASN A 790 41.14 -14.74 5.29
N ILE A 791 40.27 -14.19 6.12
CA ILE A 791 38.84 -14.00 5.82
C ILE A 791 38.56 -12.50 5.73
N TYR A 792 37.95 -12.09 4.63
CA TYR A 792 37.50 -10.75 4.35
C TYR A 792 36.02 -10.62 4.73
N LEU A 793 35.73 -9.64 5.58
CA LEU A 793 34.41 -9.27 6.07
C LEU A 793 34.13 -7.82 5.69
N PHE A 794 32.93 -7.52 5.21
CA PHE A 794 32.56 -6.18 4.70
C PHE A 794 31.76 -5.41 5.76
N ARG A 795 31.58 -4.09 5.61
CA ARG A 795 30.85 -3.27 6.61
C ARG A 795 29.73 -2.46 5.96
N ASP A 796 28.53 -2.53 6.51
CA ASP A 796 27.30 -1.89 5.97
C ASP A 796 26.90 -0.60 6.74
N TRP A 797 26.13 0.25 6.06
CA TRP A 797 25.72 1.59 6.48
C TRP A 797 24.68 1.59 7.61
N LYS A 798 25.14 1.64 8.87
CA LYS A 798 24.28 2.05 10.01
C LYS A 798 24.23 3.58 10.14
N GLY A 799 23.21 4.19 9.54
CA GLY A 799 22.96 5.64 9.59
C GLY A 799 22.65 6.21 10.99
N ARG A 800 23.68 6.49 11.80
CA ARG A 800 23.57 7.27 13.04
C ARG A 800 23.43 8.77 12.75
N PRO A 801 22.47 9.49 13.37
CA PRO A 801 22.51 10.95 13.40
C PRO A 801 23.70 11.44 14.25
N GLY A 802 24.77 11.89 13.60
CA GLY A 802 25.90 12.57 14.26
C GLY A 802 27.10 11.70 14.66
N GLY A 803 27.29 10.51 14.07
CA GLY A 803 28.51 9.73 14.23
C GLY A 803 29.04 9.21 12.90
N SER A 804 30.29 9.52 12.57
CA SER A 804 30.98 8.93 11.41
C SER A 804 31.29 7.46 11.69
N VAL A 805 30.47 6.55 11.16
CA VAL A 805 30.80 5.13 11.07
C VAL A 805 31.29 4.90 9.65
N SER A 806 32.57 4.55 9.49
CA SER A 806 33.11 4.22 8.17
C SER A 806 32.62 2.83 7.77
N GLU A 807 32.25 2.67 6.51
CA GLU A 807 32.20 1.36 5.88
C GLU A 807 33.64 0.85 5.64
N GLY A 808 33.82 -0.39 5.17
CA GLY A 808 35.16 -0.96 5.10
C GLY A 808 35.24 -2.46 4.86
N ILE A 809 36.48 -2.96 4.96
CA ILE A 809 36.83 -4.39 4.94
C ILE A 809 37.61 -4.73 6.22
N THR A 810 37.04 -5.57 7.06
CA THR A 810 37.70 -6.17 8.24
C THR A 810 38.35 -7.50 7.82
N ILE A 811 39.62 -7.69 8.15
CA ILE A 811 40.40 -8.90 7.84
C ILE A 811 40.64 -9.70 9.11
N VAL A 812 40.31 -10.99 9.06
CA VAL A 812 40.58 -11.98 10.11
C VAL A 812 41.67 -12.94 9.65
N ASP A 813 42.75 -13.06 10.43
CA ASP A 813 43.79 -14.08 10.24
C ASP A 813 43.30 -15.42 10.80
N THR A 814 43.37 -16.47 9.98
CA THR A 814 42.85 -17.81 10.30
C THR A 814 43.84 -18.69 11.06
N ALA A 815 45.11 -18.30 11.17
CA ALA A 815 46.10 -18.98 11.97
C ALA A 815 46.03 -18.51 13.44
N THR A 816 45.89 -17.20 13.67
CA THR A 816 45.74 -16.60 15.00
C THR A 816 44.30 -16.50 15.48
N ASN A 817 43.31 -16.66 14.59
CA ASN A 817 41.88 -16.46 14.86
C ASN A 817 41.58 -15.04 15.41
N SER A 818 42.14 -14.00 14.78
CA SER A 818 42.01 -12.61 15.23
C SER A 818 41.86 -11.62 14.08
N VAL A 819 41.11 -10.53 14.31
CA VAL A 819 41.12 -9.37 13.41
C VAL A 819 42.53 -8.76 13.34
N THR A 820 43.06 -8.55 12.13
CA THR A 820 44.43 -8.05 11.90
C THR A 820 44.50 -6.70 11.21
N VAL A 821 43.58 -6.41 10.29
CA VAL A 821 43.51 -5.13 9.54
C VAL A 821 42.05 -4.73 9.35
N ASP A 822 41.75 -3.44 9.49
CA ASP A 822 40.50 -2.82 9.05
C ASP A 822 40.85 -1.74 8.00
N PHE A 823 40.29 -1.88 6.80
CA PHE A 823 40.41 -0.90 5.73
C PHE A 823 39.15 -0.02 5.69
N PRO A 824 39.20 1.23 6.21
CA PRO A 824 38.08 2.15 6.06
C PRO A 824 37.92 2.55 4.59
N LEU A 825 36.71 2.38 4.08
CA LEU A 825 36.31 2.73 2.72
C LEU A 825 35.09 3.65 2.77
N ASP A 826 35.02 4.59 1.84
CA ASP A 826 33.78 5.30 1.53
C ASP A 826 32.94 4.36 0.65
N LEU A 827 32.04 3.58 1.27
CA LEU A 827 31.16 2.66 0.57
C LEU A 827 29.75 3.22 0.39
N SER A 828 29.66 4.54 0.16
CA SER A 828 28.58 5.12 -0.67
C SER A 828 28.42 4.39 -2.03
N ILE A 829 29.47 3.66 -2.43
CA ILE A 829 29.55 2.58 -3.40
C ILE A 829 28.49 1.48 -3.19
N LEU A 830 28.19 0.99 -1.98
CA LEU A 830 27.32 -0.18 -1.73
C LEU A 830 25.81 0.11 -1.63
N GLY A 831 25.40 1.36 -1.43
CA GLY A 831 23.99 1.75 -1.54
C GLY A 831 23.03 1.22 -0.46
N GLY A 832 23.56 0.68 0.66
CA GLY A 832 22.79 0.32 1.86
C GLY A 832 21.72 -0.75 1.64
N ARG A 833 22.06 -1.85 0.95
CA ARG A 833 21.18 -3.02 0.78
C ARG A 833 21.94 -4.32 0.98
N THR A 834 21.32 -5.21 1.74
CA THR A 834 21.90 -6.43 2.31
C THR A 834 21.84 -7.61 1.31
N ASN A 835 22.76 -8.58 1.48
CA ASN A 835 23.14 -9.67 0.56
C ASN A 835 24.09 -9.23 -0.57
N LEU A 836 25.40 -9.28 -0.30
CA LEU A 836 26.46 -8.92 -1.25
C LEU A 836 27.41 -10.11 -1.45
N ALA A 837 27.22 -10.86 -2.54
CA ALA A 837 28.09 -11.97 -2.88
C ALA A 837 29.32 -11.45 -3.67
N THR A 838 30.45 -11.38 -2.99
CA THR A 838 31.74 -10.87 -3.49
C THR A 838 32.65 -12.00 -3.96
N SER A 839 33.66 -11.69 -4.78
CA SER A 839 34.64 -12.68 -5.25
C SER A 839 36.07 -12.16 -5.11
N VAL A 840 37.02 -13.06 -4.87
CA VAL A 840 38.46 -12.75 -4.78
C VAL A 840 39.17 -13.31 -6.02
N SER A 841 40.19 -12.62 -6.51
CA SER A 841 40.98 -13.08 -7.65
C SER A 841 41.78 -14.34 -7.33
N ARG A 842 42.08 -15.13 -8.38
CA ARG A 842 42.77 -16.43 -8.24
C ARG A 842 44.19 -16.34 -7.64
N ASP A 843 44.83 -15.17 -7.74
CA ASP A 843 46.13 -14.87 -7.13
C ASP A 843 46.01 -14.27 -5.70
N GLY A 844 44.81 -14.11 -5.16
CA GLY A 844 44.55 -13.54 -3.83
C GLY A 844 44.80 -12.04 -3.72
N ARG A 845 45.11 -11.35 -4.83
CA ARG A 845 45.52 -9.95 -4.83
C ARG A 845 44.36 -8.96 -4.86
N TYR A 846 43.28 -9.28 -5.55
CA TYR A 846 42.17 -8.37 -5.80
C TYR A 846 40.86 -8.91 -5.22
N LEU A 847 40.04 -8.00 -4.72
CA LEU A 847 38.68 -8.25 -4.27
C LEU A 847 37.71 -7.51 -5.20
N TYR A 848 36.71 -8.23 -5.70
CA TYR A 848 35.68 -7.71 -6.59
C TYR A 848 34.41 -7.43 -5.78
N LEU A 849 34.10 -6.14 -5.65
CA LEU A 849 32.98 -5.61 -4.88
C LEU A 849 31.89 -5.06 -5.81
N PRO A 850 30.60 -5.24 -5.49
CA PRO A 850 29.54 -4.53 -6.22
C PRO A 850 29.63 -3.02 -5.99
N SER A 851 29.13 -2.23 -6.94
CA SER A 851 29.09 -0.77 -6.87
C SER A 851 27.85 -0.16 -7.52
N SER A 852 27.28 0.81 -6.80
CA SER A 852 26.14 1.63 -7.19
C SER A 852 26.53 3.05 -7.65
N SER A 853 27.70 3.55 -7.21
CA SER A 853 28.18 4.90 -7.49
C SER A 853 29.72 4.94 -7.57
N PRO A 854 30.32 4.83 -8.78
CA PRO A 854 29.68 4.61 -10.07
C PRO A 854 29.20 3.18 -10.26
N LYS A 855 28.10 3.00 -10.98
CA LYS A 855 27.46 1.70 -11.24
C LYS A 855 28.42 0.73 -11.95
N GLY A 856 28.80 -0.36 -11.28
CA GLY A 856 29.83 -1.27 -11.76
C GLY A 856 30.31 -2.30 -10.74
N VAL A 857 31.41 -2.99 -11.07
CA VAL A 857 32.19 -3.82 -10.13
C VAL A 857 33.47 -3.11 -9.78
N THR A 858 33.65 -2.76 -8.51
CA THR A 858 34.85 -2.10 -7.98
C THR A 858 35.94 -3.14 -7.70
N VAL A 859 37.15 -2.85 -8.16
CA VAL A 859 38.35 -3.68 -7.96
C VAL A 859 39.19 -3.07 -6.84
N PHE A 860 39.21 -3.74 -5.68
CA PHE A 860 40.04 -3.36 -4.53
C PHE A 860 41.33 -4.20 -4.54
N ASP A 861 42.49 -3.55 -4.48
CA ASP A 861 43.80 -4.21 -4.42
C ASP A 861 44.21 -4.39 -2.95
N LEU A 862 44.28 -5.65 -2.52
CA LEU A 862 44.51 -6.04 -1.12
C LEU A 862 45.97 -5.79 -0.66
N GLN A 863 46.90 -5.60 -1.60
CA GLN A 863 48.31 -5.31 -1.30
C GLN A 863 48.54 -3.82 -0.99
N SER A 864 47.82 -2.94 -1.68
CA SER A 864 47.87 -1.48 -1.52
C SER A 864 46.80 -0.93 -0.59
N GLY A 865 45.73 -1.68 -0.34
CA GLY A 865 44.60 -1.24 0.47
C GLY A 865 43.75 -0.16 -0.22
N GLN A 866 43.70 -0.16 -1.56
CA GLN A 866 43.08 0.90 -2.36
C GLN A 866 42.18 0.36 -3.48
N VAL A 867 41.14 1.13 -3.82
CA VAL A 867 40.38 0.92 -5.06
C VAL A 867 41.27 1.25 -6.26
N THR A 868 41.45 0.28 -7.15
CA THR A 868 42.24 0.44 -8.38
C THR A 868 41.39 1.00 -9.53
N GLU A 869 40.17 0.48 -9.70
CA GLU A 869 39.21 0.92 -10.73
C GLU A 869 37.79 0.45 -10.41
N THR A 870 36.80 0.91 -11.19
CA THR A 870 35.44 0.34 -11.19
C THR A 870 35.01 0.05 -12.62
N LEU A 871 34.66 -1.20 -12.89
CA LEU A 871 34.33 -1.76 -14.19
C LEU A 871 32.81 -1.59 -14.44
N PRO A 872 32.36 -0.80 -15.43
CA PRO A 872 30.96 -0.38 -15.51
C PRO A 872 29.99 -1.50 -15.92
N THR A 873 28.81 -1.51 -15.29
CA THR A 873 27.68 -2.44 -15.53
C THR A 873 26.39 -1.69 -15.82
N ASP A 874 25.48 -2.31 -16.59
CA ASP A 874 24.17 -1.68 -16.88
C ASP A 874 23.16 -1.93 -15.75
N ALA A 875 23.36 -2.98 -14.95
CA ALA A 875 22.63 -3.32 -13.74
C ALA A 875 23.38 -2.87 -12.48
N TRP A 876 22.69 -2.70 -11.35
CA TRP A 876 23.34 -2.56 -10.05
C TRP A 876 23.70 -3.95 -9.57
N PRO A 877 24.98 -4.35 -9.53
CA PRO A 877 25.33 -5.72 -9.19
C PRO A 877 25.06 -5.99 -7.71
N THR A 878 24.51 -7.16 -7.42
CA THR A 878 24.33 -7.70 -6.06
C THR A 878 25.20 -8.93 -5.83
N THR A 879 25.45 -9.68 -6.91
CA THR A 879 26.23 -10.92 -6.89
C THR A 879 27.32 -10.90 -7.97
N ILE A 880 28.53 -11.34 -7.62
CA ILE A 880 29.69 -11.47 -8.52
C ILE A 880 30.30 -12.88 -8.37
N ALA A 881 30.55 -13.55 -9.50
CA ALA A 881 31.33 -14.80 -9.54
C ALA A 881 32.46 -14.71 -10.57
N THR A 882 33.66 -15.18 -10.18
CA THR A 882 34.85 -15.20 -11.05
C THR A 882 34.96 -16.53 -11.78
N SER A 883 35.25 -16.53 -13.08
CA SER A 883 35.51 -17.76 -13.84
C SER A 883 36.77 -18.49 -13.33
N PRO A 884 36.84 -19.84 -13.38
CA PRO A 884 37.99 -20.59 -12.83
C PRO A 884 39.35 -20.25 -13.46
N ASN A 885 39.38 -19.78 -14.71
CA ASN A 885 40.58 -19.26 -15.38
C ASN A 885 41.06 -17.88 -14.84
N GLY A 886 40.26 -17.20 -14.01
CA GLY A 886 40.55 -15.88 -13.45
C GLY A 886 40.40 -14.71 -14.44
N ARG A 887 39.79 -14.92 -15.61
CA ARG A 887 39.73 -13.92 -16.70
C ARG A 887 38.41 -13.12 -16.77
N TYR A 888 37.29 -13.72 -16.35
CA TYR A 888 35.97 -13.11 -16.49
C TYR A 888 35.26 -13.00 -15.14
N LEU A 889 34.50 -11.92 -14.98
CA LEU A 889 33.48 -11.84 -13.95
C LEU A 889 32.10 -11.98 -14.59
N PHE A 890 31.27 -12.83 -13.98
CA PHE A 890 29.84 -12.86 -14.19
C PHE A 890 29.19 -12.05 -13.08
N THR A 891 28.21 -11.21 -13.40
CA THR A 891 27.47 -10.46 -12.39
C THR A 891 26.02 -10.20 -12.77
N CYS A 892 25.15 -10.17 -11.75
CA CYS A 892 23.73 -9.90 -11.86
C CYS A 892 23.28 -8.97 -10.73
N GLY A 893 22.07 -8.41 -10.85
CA GLY A 893 21.45 -7.61 -9.81
C GLY A 893 20.40 -6.62 -10.33
N MET A 894 19.96 -5.72 -9.45
CA MET A 894 18.78 -4.90 -9.67
C MET A 894 18.88 -3.98 -10.90
N GLY A 895 17.78 -3.92 -11.66
CA GLY A 895 17.71 -3.17 -12.92
C GLY A 895 18.28 -3.90 -14.13
N SER A 896 18.87 -5.10 -13.97
CA SER A 896 19.14 -5.98 -15.11
C SER A 896 17.83 -6.44 -15.74
N ARG A 897 17.66 -6.21 -17.05
CA ARG A 897 16.51 -6.75 -17.82
C ARG A 897 16.81 -8.18 -18.24
N SER A 898 16.67 -9.12 -17.31
CA SER A 898 16.90 -10.55 -17.52
C SER A 898 18.24 -10.84 -18.22
N SER A 899 19.34 -10.40 -17.60
CA SER A 899 20.68 -10.68 -18.12
C SER A 899 21.76 -10.79 -17.03
N ILE A 900 22.77 -11.60 -17.30
CA ILE A 900 24.06 -11.60 -16.60
C ILE A 900 25.05 -10.78 -17.43
N ASP A 901 25.64 -9.76 -16.82
CA ASP A 901 26.71 -8.97 -17.44
C ASP A 901 28.04 -9.76 -17.35
N VAL A 902 28.74 -9.89 -18.49
CA VAL A 902 30.05 -10.56 -18.56
C VAL A 902 31.14 -9.50 -18.77
N ILE A 903 32.06 -9.44 -17.81
CA ILE A 903 33.17 -8.48 -17.77
C ILE A 903 34.48 -9.24 -18.07
N ASP A 904 35.19 -8.86 -19.12
CA ASP A 904 36.55 -9.38 -19.39
C ASP A 904 37.57 -8.52 -18.62
N LEU A 905 38.26 -9.11 -17.65
CA LEU A 905 39.22 -8.43 -16.77
C LEU A 905 40.47 -7.96 -17.52
N ALA A 906 40.87 -8.64 -18.61
CA ALA A 906 41.98 -8.22 -19.45
C ALA A 906 41.59 -7.06 -20.37
N ALA A 907 40.33 -6.98 -20.78
CA ALA A 907 39.79 -5.87 -21.57
C ALA A 907 39.22 -4.71 -20.73
N LYS A 908 39.12 -4.87 -19.40
CA LYS A 908 38.61 -3.88 -18.42
C LYS A 908 37.23 -3.29 -18.78
N ARG A 909 36.33 -4.12 -19.31
CA ARG A 909 34.99 -3.69 -19.73
C ARG A 909 33.98 -4.83 -19.69
N SER A 910 32.72 -4.47 -19.44
CA SER A 910 31.57 -5.27 -19.88
C SER A 910 31.64 -5.44 -21.40
N GLY A 911 31.56 -6.68 -21.87
CA GLY A 911 31.80 -7.03 -23.28
C GLY A 911 30.63 -7.77 -23.92
N GLU A 912 29.98 -8.64 -23.16
CA GLU A 912 28.83 -9.43 -23.61
C GLU A 912 27.80 -9.56 -22.48
N LYS A 913 26.54 -9.78 -22.85
CA LYS A 913 25.45 -10.10 -21.92
C LYS A 913 24.94 -11.50 -22.24
N ILE A 914 24.76 -12.32 -21.21
CA ILE A 914 24.02 -13.56 -21.35
C ILE A 914 22.56 -13.24 -21.00
N ALA A 915 21.67 -13.33 -21.97
CA ALA A 915 20.24 -13.18 -21.74
C ALA A 915 19.70 -14.38 -20.95
N THR A 916 19.03 -14.10 -19.85
CA THR A 916 18.23 -15.07 -19.08
C THR A 916 16.75 -14.84 -19.37
N ALA A 917 15.86 -15.75 -18.94
CA ALA A 917 14.42 -15.52 -19.07
C ALA A 917 13.92 -14.44 -18.08
N ARG A 918 14.43 -14.47 -16.84
CA ARG A 918 14.04 -13.60 -15.72
C ARG A 918 15.24 -12.93 -15.05
N SER A 919 14.97 -12.04 -14.10
CA SER A 919 15.98 -11.49 -13.16
C SER A 919 16.71 -12.62 -12.44
N VAL A 920 17.98 -12.41 -12.14
CA VAL A 920 18.87 -13.37 -11.48
C VAL A 920 19.37 -12.75 -10.18
N ASP A 921 19.19 -13.47 -9.07
CA ASP A 921 19.49 -12.96 -7.73
C ASP A 921 20.85 -13.48 -7.22
N SER A 922 21.19 -14.73 -7.53
CA SER A 922 22.44 -15.39 -7.15
C SER A 922 23.01 -16.25 -8.28
N ILE A 923 24.34 -16.40 -8.35
CA ILE A 923 25.03 -17.21 -9.37
C ILE A 923 26.23 -17.94 -8.76
N ALA A 924 26.56 -19.12 -9.30
CA ALA A 924 27.81 -19.83 -9.03
C ALA A 924 28.41 -20.40 -10.33
N THR A 925 29.73 -20.34 -10.48
CA THR A 925 30.47 -20.94 -11.59
C THR A 925 30.82 -22.41 -11.29
N SER A 926 30.72 -23.29 -12.29
CA SER A 926 31.25 -24.65 -12.19
C SER A 926 32.78 -24.64 -12.08
N PRO A 927 33.40 -25.56 -11.31
CA PRO A 927 34.87 -25.65 -11.21
C PRO A 927 35.58 -25.94 -12.55
N ASP A 928 34.90 -26.61 -13.48
CA ASP A 928 35.41 -26.89 -14.83
C ASP A 928 35.27 -25.69 -15.79
N GLY A 929 34.63 -24.61 -15.37
CA GLY A 929 34.44 -23.36 -16.12
C GLY A 929 33.47 -23.46 -17.31
N ARG A 930 32.72 -24.56 -17.45
CA ARG A 930 31.75 -24.74 -18.55
C ARG A 930 30.35 -24.25 -18.25
N SER A 931 29.96 -24.08 -16.99
CA SER A 931 28.61 -23.65 -16.64
C SER A 931 28.55 -22.57 -15.57
N VAL A 932 27.64 -21.63 -15.74
CA VAL A 932 27.14 -20.77 -14.66
C VAL A 932 25.77 -21.30 -14.26
N TYR A 933 25.59 -21.55 -12.97
CA TYR A 933 24.31 -21.86 -12.35
C TYR A 933 23.76 -20.57 -11.78
N ALA A 934 22.65 -20.10 -12.32
CA ALA A 934 22.03 -18.81 -12.01
C ALA A 934 20.63 -19.05 -11.44
N PHE A 935 20.34 -18.52 -10.25
CA PHE A 935 19.02 -18.63 -9.64
C PHE A 935 18.11 -17.46 -10.06
N THR A 936 16.93 -17.77 -10.58
CA THR A 936 16.00 -16.75 -11.13
C THR A 936 14.82 -16.40 -10.23
N HIS A 937 14.56 -15.10 -10.12
CA HIS A 937 13.53 -14.51 -9.27
C HIS A 937 12.11 -14.97 -9.64
N GLY A 938 11.36 -15.43 -8.64
CA GLY A 938 9.91 -15.70 -8.73
C GLY A 938 9.48 -17.11 -9.14
N GLU A 939 10.37 -17.96 -9.67
CA GLU A 939 10.00 -19.34 -10.10
C GLU A 939 10.59 -20.45 -9.23
N SER A 940 11.56 -20.16 -8.37
CA SER A 940 12.38 -21.18 -7.71
C SER A 940 13.15 -22.07 -8.69
N ASP A 941 13.59 -21.50 -9.81
CA ASP A 941 14.32 -22.21 -10.85
C ASP A 941 15.83 -21.98 -10.79
N LEU A 942 16.59 -23.06 -10.94
CA LEU A 942 18.04 -23.06 -11.12
C LEU A 942 18.35 -23.15 -12.62
N VAL A 943 18.90 -22.08 -13.18
CA VAL A 943 19.19 -21.95 -14.61
C VAL A 943 20.66 -22.27 -14.89
N LYS A 944 20.93 -23.37 -15.60
CA LYS A 944 22.25 -23.78 -16.07
C LYS A 944 22.53 -23.15 -17.43
N ILE A 945 23.64 -22.42 -17.50
CA ILE A 945 24.06 -21.59 -18.64
C ILE A 945 25.42 -22.09 -19.13
N ASP A 946 25.54 -22.43 -20.41
CA ASP A 946 26.84 -22.76 -21.02
C ASP A 946 27.72 -21.49 -21.14
N VAL A 947 28.85 -21.53 -20.44
CA VAL A 947 29.89 -20.48 -20.45
C VAL A 947 31.24 -21.00 -20.94
N THR A 948 31.29 -22.18 -21.58
CA THR A 948 32.53 -22.85 -22.06
C THR A 948 33.41 -21.94 -22.93
N ARG A 949 32.82 -20.97 -23.62
CA ARG A 949 33.50 -19.94 -24.44
C ARG A 949 34.20 -18.82 -23.66
N PHE A 950 34.02 -18.77 -22.34
CA PHE A 950 34.65 -17.83 -21.41
C PHE A 950 35.70 -18.53 -20.50
N ASN A 951 36.13 -19.74 -20.88
CA ASN A 951 37.07 -20.59 -20.14
C ASN A 951 38.45 -20.64 -20.83
#